data_AF-A0A6G4V8V7-F1
#
_entry.id   AF-A0A6G4V8V7-F1
#
_cell.length_a   1.000
_cell.length_b   1.000
_cell.length_c   1.000
_cell.angle_alpha   90.00
_cell.angle_beta   90.00
_cell.angle_gamma   90.00
#
_symmetry.space_group_name_H-M   'P 1'
#
loop_
_entity.id
_entity.type
_entity.pdbx_description
1 polymer ?
#
loop_
_entity_poly.entity_id
_entity_poly.type
_entity_poly.pdbx_seq_one_letter_code
_entity_poly.pdbx_strand_id
1 'polypeptide(L)'
;MDPIEPMDRMNRMDRTRVRTVLFAHLETWRPYTAFYIGLVGLAGAVLADQHPSPGRYLAAWATPTLGWLGGLYGGDYFDRHLDAEAKPQRPIPSGRMSANTALCCFVSCTVAGGLLSLALNWRTVLLVLVALAAGVSYSTVFKARGLSGNIVRGGMTALAFLYGAMMVTDYPPARLLPLALVFWLHDAASNLVGTVRDIEGDRKGGYLTFAVNHGSSAATRVAALLLTGAYALALAAPAILGRPWRTGFAVLLVSAAASAAFAVGPLFRLAGETRRPAYHAHEVLVFTRILLAGAFVVWTLGEGVGPVLVIAAMGATWVSQRLLRERYEFGAAPPSTAGSAAPAGAALSPEAVQDFVRRQLAVLNSQEGALSGLAGWERLIDIRLREPEVRVRLATANGRVTLLDPDASPPAARVVSVSTTGEVFRDIFLLRRSNPRRAYLTRRLTMEASAADMMRLNQLFNSFRQLSVPSPSGPSPSGGISGAPREDAPRQDAPRQNATRRNATRQGAPQLDAPQLDAPQPAVADAETGFPDTVVISDTTLRDGEQMPGVVFSPAQKREIARRLGSLGIPLIEAGFPVVSAEEAAAIRAVVDDGGDALVQVIARPVDRDVDAAIETGAHSIAVFIGTSESHLSGKLRMTPDEVLIAVDLAVRRAKRAGRQVVFAAEDATRTDIEMLVRVCLAAADAGADSLGLADTVGIAHPMSMAAMVRTVAARCPLPIAVHCHNDLGLATANSLAGVAAGASGVQCSVLGIGERAGNAPLEQVVMALGAALGHDTGLDLKALHPLAEYVSGLIKVPVPPYQPVVGTHAFTHESGLHLDGISQDPQTYEPYRPELVGRTRRIVLGKHSGLSAVRAVADSLGLELDAEQARATLAAIKKAAQEGELDPASDAAHTVRRFAASAGNSPAHRHSAVNTTGSRER
;
A
#
# COMPACT_ATOMS: atom_id res chain seq x y z
N MET A 1 24.41 36.32 41.57
CA MET A 1 22.95 36.38 41.34
C MET A 1 22.75 37.15 40.06
N ASP A 2 22.34 36.46 39.01
CA ASP A 2 21.58 37.02 37.89
C ASP A 2 20.82 35.85 37.25
N PRO A 3 19.49 35.74 37.45
CA PRO A 3 18.70 34.65 36.89
C PRO A 3 17.78 35.18 35.78
N ILE A 4 18.32 35.41 34.58
CA ILE A 4 17.48 35.66 33.39
C ILE A 4 18.17 35.04 32.18
N GLU A 5 17.86 33.79 31.81
CA GLU A 5 17.90 33.31 30.40
C GLU A 5 17.37 31.89 30.04
N PRO A 6 16.52 31.17 30.81
CA PRO A 6 15.89 29.95 30.25
C PRO A 6 14.74 30.25 29.25
N MET A 7 14.13 31.43 29.33
CA MET A 7 12.87 31.73 28.62
C MET A 7 13.06 32.17 27.17
N ASP A 8 14.24 32.69 26.80
CA ASP A 8 14.50 33.20 25.44
C ASP A 8 14.97 32.10 24.47
N ARG A 9 15.62 31.03 24.97
CA ARG A 9 15.98 29.83 24.17
C ARG A 9 14.76 29.00 23.76
N MET A 10 13.77 28.88 24.65
CA MET A 10 12.52 28.18 24.35
C MET A 10 11.66 28.96 23.34
N ASN A 11 11.65 30.30 23.45
CA ASN A 11 10.98 31.19 22.49
C ASN A 11 11.60 31.19 21.08
N ARG A 12 12.93 31.07 20.94
CA ARG A 12 13.59 31.02 19.61
C ARG A 12 13.38 29.70 18.86
N MET A 13 13.38 28.56 19.56
CA MET A 13 13.07 27.27 18.93
C MET A 13 11.62 27.19 18.48
N ASP A 14 10.69 27.71 19.28
CA ASP A 14 9.26 27.71 18.95
C ASP A 14 8.95 28.66 17.79
N ARG A 15 9.56 29.86 17.75
CA ARG A 15 9.43 30.82 16.64
C ARG A 15 9.90 30.25 15.30
N THR A 16 10.95 29.42 15.29
CA THR A 16 11.49 28.81 14.06
C THR A 16 10.56 27.72 13.53
N ARG A 17 9.96 26.94 14.44
CA ARG A 17 8.96 25.92 14.10
C ARG A 17 7.66 26.55 13.60
N VAL A 18 7.16 27.58 14.29
CA VAL A 18 5.96 28.34 13.88
C VAL A 18 6.15 29.00 12.51
N ARG A 19 7.31 29.63 12.26
CA ARG A 19 7.63 30.20 10.95
C ARG A 19 7.63 29.14 9.85
N THR A 20 8.16 27.96 10.13
CA THR A 20 8.21 26.84 9.17
C THR A 20 6.80 26.35 8.81
N VAL A 21 5.93 26.20 9.80
CA VAL A 21 4.53 25.80 9.60
C VAL A 21 3.76 26.88 8.84
N LEU A 22 3.84 28.15 9.26
CA LEU A 22 3.18 29.26 8.57
C LEU A 22 3.63 29.37 7.11
N PHE A 23 4.92 29.20 6.86
CA PHE A 23 5.45 29.22 5.51
C PHE A 23 4.94 28.04 4.69
N ALA A 24 4.77 26.85 5.29
CA ALA A 24 4.17 25.69 4.63
C ALA A 24 2.70 25.91 4.19
N HIS A 25 1.92 26.64 5.00
CA HIS A 25 0.57 27.07 4.60
C HIS A 25 0.62 28.07 3.43
N LEU A 26 1.48 29.11 3.52
CA LEU A 26 1.66 30.10 2.44
C LEU A 26 2.08 29.43 1.13
N GLU A 27 2.95 28.44 1.23
CA GLU A 27 3.43 27.62 0.14
C GLU A 27 2.30 26.81 -0.53
N THR A 28 1.39 26.25 0.27
CA THR A 28 0.21 25.52 -0.20
C THR A 28 -0.80 26.45 -0.88
N TRP A 29 -1.02 27.64 -0.31
CA TRP A 29 -1.98 28.63 -0.81
C TRP A 29 -1.66 29.17 -2.19
N ARG A 30 -0.39 29.09 -2.62
CA ARG A 30 0.09 29.59 -3.91
C ARG A 30 -0.53 30.96 -4.23
N PRO A 31 -0.23 32.01 -3.42
CA PRO A 31 -0.98 33.26 -3.43
C PRO A 31 -1.09 33.89 -4.83
N TYR A 32 -0.09 33.66 -5.68
CA TYR A 32 -0.08 34.04 -7.10
C TYR A 32 -1.24 33.46 -7.95
N THR A 33 -2.01 32.51 -7.44
CA THR A 33 -3.24 32.00 -8.07
C THR A 33 -4.50 32.29 -7.26
N ALA A 34 -4.40 32.49 -5.95
CA ALA A 34 -5.55 32.71 -5.08
C ALA A 34 -6.19 34.09 -5.25
N PHE A 35 -5.40 35.14 -5.54
CA PHE A 35 -5.98 36.48 -5.77
C PHE A 35 -6.80 36.56 -7.06
N TYR A 36 -6.44 35.75 -8.06
CA TYR A 36 -7.13 35.71 -9.34
C TYR A 36 -8.57 35.23 -9.20
N ILE A 37 -8.81 34.11 -8.52
CA ILE A 37 -10.15 33.52 -8.48
C ILE A 37 -11.15 34.43 -7.74
N GLY A 38 -10.70 35.16 -6.72
CA GLY A 38 -11.50 36.17 -6.03
C GLY A 38 -11.82 37.36 -6.94
N LEU A 39 -10.87 37.80 -7.79
CA LEU A 39 -11.15 38.84 -8.79
C LEU A 39 -12.16 38.38 -9.85
N VAL A 40 -12.15 37.10 -10.22
CA VAL A 40 -13.15 36.53 -11.14
C VAL A 40 -14.54 36.56 -10.51
N GLY A 41 -14.66 36.17 -9.24
CA GLY A 41 -15.92 36.30 -8.49
C GLY A 41 -16.37 37.76 -8.39
N LEU A 42 -15.46 38.67 -8.09
CA LEU A 42 -15.77 40.11 -8.05
C LEU A 42 -16.21 40.64 -9.42
N ALA A 43 -15.57 40.21 -10.52
CA ALA A 43 -15.96 40.57 -11.87
C ALA A 43 -17.41 40.13 -12.19
N GLY A 44 -17.80 38.93 -11.75
CA GLY A 44 -19.19 38.46 -11.87
C GLY A 44 -20.16 39.34 -11.08
N ALA A 45 -19.82 39.67 -9.84
CA ALA A 45 -20.64 40.51 -8.98
C ALA A 45 -20.86 41.91 -9.56
N VAL A 46 -19.78 42.64 -9.89
CA VAL A 46 -19.86 44.03 -10.37
C VAL A 46 -20.57 44.13 -11.73
N LEU A 47 -20.48 43.10 -12.58
CA LEU A 47 -21.21 43.10 -13.84
C LEU A 47 -22.71 42.83 -13.64
N ALA A 48 -23.07 42.01 -12.66
CA ALA A 48 -24.46 41.64 -12.36
C ALA A 48 -25.22 42.77 -11.67
N ASP A 49 -24.61 43.42 -10.67
CA ASP A 49 -25.18 44.56 -9.96
C ASP A 49 -24.08 45.57 -9.59
N GLN A 50 -24.33 46.86 -9.85
CA GLN A 50 -23.38 47.93 -9.59
C GLN A 50 -23.52 48.54 -8.18
N HIS A 51 -24.62 48.29 -7.48
CA HIS A 51 -24.91 48.85 -6.15
C HIS A 51 -25.14 47.83 -5.00
N PRO A 52 -24.53 46.64 -4.97
CA PRO A 52 -24.67 45.74 -3.85
C PRO A 52 -23.90 46.26 -2.62
N SER A 53 -24.30 45.80 -1.44
CA SER A 53 -23.62 46.18 -0.20
C SER A 53 -22.15 45.73 -0.20
N PRO A 54 -21.24 46.47 0.47
CA PRO A 54 -19.83 46.09 0.57
C PRO A 54 -19.62 44.63 1.06
N GLY A 55 -20.49 44.13 1.94
CA GLY A 55 -20.45 42.76 2.42
C GLY A 55 -20.70 41.71 1.33
N ARG A 56 -21.58 41.99 0.35
CA ARG A 56 -21.83 41.08 -0.78
C ARG A 56 -20.65 41.06 -1.76
N TYR A 57 -20.01 42.20 -2.00
CA TYR A 57 -18.76 42.23 -2.79
C TYR A 57 -17.63 41.47 -2.11
N LEU A 58 -17.49 41.64 -0.78
CA LEU A 58 -16.52 40.88 0.00
C LEU A 58 -16.80 39.36 -0.10
N ALA A 59 -18.05 38.94 -0.01
CA ALA A 59 -18.43 37.53 -0.13
C ALA A 59 -18.23 36.94 -1.53
N ALA A 60 -18.49 37.74 -2.58
CA ALA A 60 -18.21 37.40 -3.98
C ALA A 60 -16.72 37.17 -4.23
N TRP A 61 -15.85 37.84 -3.49
CA TRP A 61 -14.41 37.59 -3.52
C TRP A 61 -14.00 36.43 -2.60
N ALA A 62 -14.49 36.42 -1.37
CA ALA A 62 -14.04 35.50 -0.31
C ALA A 62 -14.43 34.04 -0.59
N THR A 63 -15.65 33.79 -1.07
CA THR A 63 -16.12 32.39 -1.22
C THR A 63 -15.37 31.64 -2.33
N PRO A 64 -15.20 32.18 -3.55
CA PRO A 64 -14.38 31.52 -4.56
C PRO A 64 -12.92 31.37 -4.11
N THR A 65 -12.40 32.33 -3.35
CA THR A 65 -11.04 32.26 -2.78
C THR A 65 -10.91 31.12 -1.78
N LEU A 66 -11.87 30.97 -0.85
CA LEU A 66 -11.92 29.85 0.10
C LEU A 66 -12.05 28.50 -0.62
N GLY A 67 -12.93 28.40 -1.63
CA GLY A 67 -13.07 27.19 -2.44
C GLY A 67 -11.77 26.83 -3.17
N TRP A 68 -11.04 27.83 -3.69
CA TRP A 68 -9.75 27.62 -4.32
C TRP A 68 -8.67 27.18 -3.32
N LEU A 69 -8.56 27.84 -2.17
CA LEU A 69 -7.64 27.43 -1.10
C LEU A 69 -7.93 26.01 -0.63
N GLY A 70 -9.21 25.67 -0.45
CA GLY A 70 -9.65 24.30 -0.20
C GLY A 70 -9.16 23.36 -1.29
N GLY A 71 -9.40 23.69 -2.56
CA GLY A 71 -8.92 22.90 -3.70
C GLY A 71 -7.39 22.73 -3.75
N LEU A 72 -6.61 23.71 -3.29
CA LEU A 72 -5.15 23.59 -3.21
C LEU A 72 -4.72 22.67 -2.06
N TYR A 73 -5.37 22.74 -0.90
CA TYR A 73 -5.16 21.80 0.19
C TYR A 73 -5.56 20.37 -0.19
N GLY A 74 -6.73 20.22 -0.80
CA GLY A 74 -7.23 18.95 -1.31
C GLY A 74 -6.29 18.37 -2.36
N GLY A 75 -5.85 19.20 -3.32
CA GLY A 75 -4.88 18.81 -4.34
C GLY A 75 -3.57 18.30 -3.72
N ASP A 76 -2.96 19.04 -2.80
CA ASP A 76 -1.73 18.59 -2.12
C ASP A 76 -1.97 17.32 -1.30
N TYR A 77 -3.15 17.17 -0.68
CA TYR A 77 -3.54 15.95 0.03
C TYR A 77 -3.68 14.76 -0.91
N PHE A 78 -4.42 14.87 -2.02
CA PHE A 78 -4.63 13.78 -2.96
C PHE A 78 -3.34 13.43 -3.74
N ASP A 79 -2.47 14.42 -3.97
CA ASP A 79 -1.24 14.26 -4.75
C ASP A 79 -0.02 13.91 -3.89
N ARG A 80 -0.18 13.85 -2.56
CA ARG A 80 0.92 13.70 -1.59
C ARG A 80 1.92 12.56 -1.91
N HIS A 81 1.44 11.44 -2.43
CA HIS A 81 2.29 10.30 -2.78
C HIS A 81 3.12 10.58 -4.05
N LEU A 82 2.49 11.16 -5.06
CA LEU A 82 3.17 11.56 -6.29
C LEU A 82 4.12 12.74 -6.07
N ASP A 83 3.72 13.70 -5.24
CA ASP A 83 4.56 14.82 -4.82
C ASP A 83 5.75 14.35 -3.96
N ALA A 84 5.64 13.24 -3.22
CA ALA A 84 6.77 12.69 -2.48
C ALA A 84 7.90 12.19 -3.40
N GLU A 85 7.56 11.72 -4.59
CA GLU A 85 8.53 11.27 -5.59
C GLU A 85 9.03 12.41 -6.47
N ALA A 86 8.11 13.22 -7.01
CA ALA A 86 8.43 14.24 -8.00
C ALA A 86 8.83 15.60 -7.40
N LYS A 87 8.30 15.95 -6.22
CA LYS A 87 8.40 17.29 -5.61
C LYS A 87 8.57 17.20 -4.08
N PRO A 88 9.62 16.49 -3.57
CA PRO A 88 9.79 16.21 -2.14
C PRO A 88 9.93 17.46 -1.26
N GLN A 89 10.27 18.60 -1.86
CA GLN A 89 10.31 19.90 -1.20
C GLN A 89 8.93 20.43 -0.77
N ARG A 90 7.82 19.88 -1.28
CA ARG A 90 6.47 20.38 -0.98
C ARG A 90 6.09 20.23 0.50
N PRO A 91 5.18 21.08 1.02
CA PRO A 91 4.77 21.08 2.44
C PRO A 91 4.49 19.71 3.07
N ILE A 92 3.70 18.85 2.40
CA ILE A 92 3.34 17.53 2.94
C ILE A 92 4.51 16.54 2.86
N PRO A 93 5.12 16.28 1.69
CA PRO A 93 6.26 15.36 1.62
C PRO A 93 7.49 15.78 2.43
N SER A 94 7.74 17.08 2.58
CA SER A 94 8.85 17.61 3.37
C SER A 94 8.61 17.50 4.89
N GLY A 95 7.43 17.06 5.32
CA GLY A 95 7.05 16.95 6.74
C GLY A 95 6.75 18.29 7.43
N ARG A 96 6.76 19.41 6.69
CA ARG A 96 6.45 20.75 7.23
C ARG A 96 4.96 20.98 7.48
N MET A 97 4.11 20.18 6.84
CA MET A 97 2.66 20.13 7.06
C MET A 97 2.21 18.66 7.07
N SER A 98 1.36 18.27 8.02
CA SER A 98 0.81 16.90 8.03
C SER A 98 -0.32 16.74 7.00
N ALA A 99 -0.51 15.53 6.49
CA ALA A 99 -1.63 15.23 5.59
C ALA A 99 -2.99 15.49 6.26
N ASN A 100 -3.12 15.21 7.56
CA ASN A 100 -4.33 15.49 8.33
C ASN A 100 -4.58 17.00 8.44
N THR A 101 -3.54 17.81 8.64
CA THR A 101 -3.66 19.27 8.63
C THR A 101 -4.17 19.76 7.29
N ALA A 102 -3.63 19.25 6.18
CA ALA A 102 -4.10 19.61 4.85
C ALA A 102 -5.57 19.20 4.62
N LEU A 103 -5.96 17.99 5.03
CA LEU A 103 -7.34 17.51 4.94
C LEU A 103 -8.30 18.37 5.78
N CYS A 104 -7.93 18.68 7.03
CA CYS A 104 -8.71 19.56 7.88
C CYS A 104 -8.86 20.94 7.25
N CYS A 105 -7.78 21.55 6.72
CA CYS A 105 -7.88 22.82 6.03
C CYS A 105 -8.75 22.76 4.76
N PHE A 106 -8.67 21.68 3.98
CA PHE A 106 -9.57 21.44 2.84
C PHE A 106 -11.04 21.45 3.26
N VAL A 107 -11.38 20.67 4.30
CA VAL A 107 -12.75 20.59 4.81
C VAL A 107 -13.19 21.93 5.41
N SER A 108 -12.35 22.57 6.23
CA SER A 108 -12.67 23.85 6.86
C SER A 108 -12.92 24.96 5.84
N CYS A 109 -12.07 25.09 4.80
CA CYS A 109 -12.28 26.07 3.74
C CYS A 109 -13.57 25.82 2.96
N THR A 110 -13.87 24.55 2.67
CA THR A 110 -15.09 24.14 1.96
C THR A 110 -16.35 24.42 2.77
N VAL A 111 -16.35 24.07 4.06
CA VAL A 111 -17.47 24.32 4.98
C VAL A 111 -17.65 25.82 5.19
N ALA A 112 -16.58 26.59 5.42
CA ALA A 112 -16.67 28.04 5.58
C ALA A 112 -17.26 28.72 4.34
N GLY A 113 -16.82 28.32 3.14
CA GLY A 113 -17.38 28.80 1.88
C GLY A 113 -18.86 28.41 1.71
N GLY A 114 -19.21 27.16 2.03
CA GLY A 114 -20.59 26.67 1.97
C GLY A 114 -21.55 27.36 2.94
N LEU A 115 -21.11 27.64 4.17
CA LEU A 115 -21.89 28.39 5.16
C LEU A 115 -22.09 29.84 4.73
N LEU A 116 -21.06 30.49 4.17
CA LEU A 116 -21.18 31.83 3.62
C LEU A 116 -22.15 31.87 2.43
N SER A 117 -22.10 30.84 1.58
CA SER A 117 -23.03 30.66 0.45
C SER A 117 -24.47 30.52 0.95
N LEU A 118 -24.69 29.66 1.94
CA LEU A 118 -26.01 29.39 2.53
C LEU A 118 -26.61 30.65 3.16
N ALA A 119 -25.79 31.43 3.88
CA ALA A 119 -26.23 32.62 4.59
C ALA A 119 -26.62 33.78 3.64
N LEU A 120 -25.96 33.91 2.48
CA LEU A 120 -26.15 35.05 1.58
C LEU A 120 -27.06 34.74 0.39
N ASN A 121 -26.94 33.56 -0.21
CA ASN A 121 -27.81 33.07 -1.27
C ASN A 121 -27.75 31.54 -1.33
N TRP A 122 -28.67 30.86 -0.65
CA TRP A 122 -28.71 29.38 -0.59
C TRP A 122 -28.73 28.69 -1.95
N ARG A 123 -29.22 29.35 -3.02
CA ARG A 123 -29.25 28.79 -4.38
C ARG A 123 -27.84 28.55 -4.93
N THR A 124 -26.84 29.26 -4.41
CA THR A 124 -25.43 29.08 -4.79
C THR A 124 -24.80 27.81 -4.21
N VAL A 125 -25.43 27.16 -3.24
CA VAL A 125 -24.94 25.89 -2.68
C VAL A 125 -24.78 24.83 -3.77
N LEU A 126 -25.68 24.78 -4.76
CA LEU A 126 -25.54 23.86 -5.90
C LEU A 126 -24.25 24.13 -6.68
N LEU A 127 -23.92 25.40 -6.95
CA LEU A 127 -22.67 25.74 -7.64
C LEU A 127 -21.44 25.37 -6.80
N VAL A 128 -21.50 25.51 -5.47
CA VAL A 128 -20.43 25.07 -4.57
C VAL A 128 -20.26 23.56 -4.59
N LEU A 129 -21.35 22.80 -4.56
CA LEU A 129 -21.31 21.34 -4.65
C LEU A 129 -20.76 20.87 -6.00
N VAL A 130 -21.17 21.49 -7.10
CA VAL A 130 -20.62 21.22 -8.44
C VAL A 130 -19.13 21.56 -8.50
N ALA A 131 -18.72 22.72 -7.95
CA ALA A 131 -17.31 23.11 -7.91
C ALA A 131 -16.46 22.18 -7.03
N LEU A 132 -17.00 21.70 -5.91
CA LEU A 132 -16.36 20.72 -5.03
C LEU A 132 -16.20 19.37 -5.74
N ALA A 133 -17.28 18.86 -6.34
CA ALA A 133 -17.25 17.63 -7.12
C ALA A 133 -16.25 17.74 -8.30
N ALA A 134 -16.24 18.88 -9.00
CA ALA A 134 -15.26 19.16 -10.05
C ALA A 134 -13.82 19.21 -9.52
N GLY A 135 -13.57 19.82 -8.36
CA GLY A 135 -12.24 19.89 -7.75
C GLY A 135 -11.70 18.52 -7.29
N VAL A 136 -12.56 17.70 -6.66
CA VAL A 136 -12.21 16.34 -6.23
C VAL A 136 -12.00 15.43 -7.45
N SER A 137 -12.91 15.46 -8.41
CA SER A 137 -12.80 14.64 -9.64
C SER A 137 -11.65 15.09 -10.54
N TYR A 138 -11.32 16.39 -10.58
CA TYR A 138 -10.10 16.88 -11.23
C TYR A 138 -8.86 16.20 -10.63
N SER A 139 -8.75 16.20 -9.30
CA SER A 139 -7.57 15.70 -8.59
C SER A 139 -7.42 14.17 -8.66
N THR A 140 -8.53 13.45 -8.76
CA THR A 140 -8.56 11.97 -8.72
C THR A 140 -8.70 11.30 -10.09
N VAL A 141 -9.30 11.98 -11.07
CA VAL A 141 -9.68 11.38 -12.35
C VAL A 141 -9.20 12.18 -13.56
N PHE A 142 -9.60 13.45 -13.67
CA PHE A 142 -9.49 14.17 -14.94
C PHE A 142 -8.09 14.73 -15.23
N LYS A 143 -7.30 15.08 -14.20
CA LYS A 143 -5.94 15.64 -14.40
C LYS A 143 -5.02 14.70 -15.18
N ALA A 144 -5.26 13.39 -15.13
CA ALA A 144 -4.46 12.36 -15.78
C ALA A 144 -4.92 12.02 -17.21
N ARG A 145 -6.00 12.64 -17.72
CA ARG A 145 -6.73 12.16 -18.91
C ARG A 145 -6.91 13.22 -20.00
N GLY A 146 -5.98 13.27 -20.94
CA GLY A 146 -6.09 14.08 -22.16
C GLY A 146 -6.36 15.55 -21.87
N LEU A 147 -7.37 16.12 -22.53
CA LEU A 147 -7.79 17.52 -22.38
C LEU A 147 -8.80 17.72 -21.24
N SER A 148 -9.36 16.64 -20.68
CA SER A 148 -10.47 16.71 -19.72
C SER A 148 -10.09 17.45 -18.45
N GLY A 149 -8.88 17.24 -17.93
CA GLY A 149 -8.36 17.98 -16.78
C GLY A 149 -8.31 19.49 -17.01
N ASN A 150 -7.87 19.93 -18.20
CA ASN A 150 -7.79 21.36 -18.54
C ASN A 150 -9.19 21.99 -18.63
N ILE A 151 -10.15 21.28 -19.23
CA ILE A 151 -11.55 21.71 -19.36
C ILE A 151 -12.24 21.82 -18.00
N VAL A 152 -12.08 20.81 -17.14
CA VAL A 152 -12.65 20.81 -15.78
C VAL A 152 -12.05 21.95 -14.95
N ARG A 153 -10.73 22.18 -15.09
CA ARG A 153 -10.06 23.29 -14.41
C ARG A 153 -10.61 24.65 -14.82
N GLY A 154 -10.79 24.89 -16.11
CA GLY A 154 -11.47 26.09 -16.61
C GLY A 154 -12.91 26.19 -16.11
N GLY A 155 -13.61 25.06 -15.97
CA GLY A 155 -14.98 24.98 -15.44
C GLY A 155 -15.10 25.59 -14.05
N MET A 156 -14.13 25.30 -13.17
CA MET A 156 -14.10 25.85 -11.81
C MET A 156 -14.01 27.39 -11.82
N THR A 157 -13.26 27.98 -12.75
CA THR A 157 -13.13 29.44 -12.86
C THR A 157 -14.40 30.08 -13.43
N ALA A 158 -15.07 29.43 -14.38
CA ALA A 158 -16.37 29.88 -14.87
C ALA A 158 -17.44 29.84 -13.76
N LEU A 159 -17.43 28.79 -12.94
CA LEU A 159 -18.31 28.69 -11.77
C LEU A 159 -18.04 29.79 -10.75
N ALA A 160 -16.78 30.17 -10.53
CA ALA A 160 -16.43 31.30 -9.65
C ALA A 160 -17.04 32.63 -10.15
N PHE A 161 -17.02 32.88 -11.46
CA PHE A 161 -17.64 34.07 -12.05
C PHE A 161 -19.16 34.08 -11.84
N LEU A 162 -19.82 32.96 -12.13
CA LEU A 162 -21.28 32.82 -11.96
C LEU A 162 -21.68 32.91 -10.48
N TYR A 163 -20.90 32.29 -9.60
CA TYR A 163 -21.07 32.38 -8.16
C TYR A 163 -21.01 33.84 -7.70
N GLY A 164 -20.01 34.60 -8.16
CA GLY A 164 -19.88 36.02 -7.87
C GLY A 164 -21.10 36.84 -8.29
N ALA A 165 -21.62 36.61 -9.50
CA ALA A 165 -22.86 37.23 -9.96
C ALA A 165 -24.06 36.89 -9.05
N MET A 166 -24.13 35.64 -8.58
CA MET A 166 -25.20 35.17 -7.67
C MET A 166 -25.02 35.60 -6.21
N MET A 167 -23.91 36.21 -5.82
CA MET A 167 -23.80 36.83 -4.49
C MET A 167 -24.57 38.15 -4.41
N VAL A 168 -24.88 38.73 -5.56
CA VAL A 168 -25.58 40.01 -5.68
C VAL A 168 -26.95 39.87 -6.34
N THR A 169 -27.19 38.77 -7.05
CA THR A 169 -28.47 38.42 -7.70
C THR A 169 -28.93 37.02 -7.31
N ASP A 170 -30.22 36.71 -7.44
CA ASP A 170 -30.75 35.38 -7.09
C ASP A 170 -30.29 34.27 -8.05
N TYR A 171 -30.19 34.60 -9.34
CA TYR A 171 -29.77 33.74 -10.45
C TYR A 171 -28.80 34.49 -11.35
N PRO A 172 -27.84 33.81 -12.01
CA PRO A 172 -26.89 34.49 -12.87
C PRO A 172 -27.64 35.11 -14.06
N PRO A 173 -27.50 36.43 -14.32
CA PRO A 173 -28.13 37.06 -15.46
C PRO A 173 -27.75 36.36 -16.77
N ALA A 174 -28.73 36.06 -17.63
CA ALA A 174 -28.51 35.31 -18.87
C ALA A 174 -27.42 35.93 -19.78
N ARG A 175 -27.32 37.27 -19.78
CA ARG A 175 -26.29 38.00 -20.54
C ARG A 175 -24.87 37.81 -20.02
N LEU A 176 -24.69 37.34 -18.79
CA LEU A 176 -23.39 37.02 -18.19
C LEU A 176 -22.93 35.59 -18.45
N LEU A 177 -23.83 34.67 -18.83
CA LEU A 177 -23.46 33.28 -19.13
C LEU A 177 -22.39 33.16 -20.23
N PRO A 178 -22.46 33.90 -21.36
CA PRO A 178 -21.39 33.89 -22.35
C PRO A 178 -20.06 34.39 -21.76
N LEU A 179 -20.09 35.38 -20.87
CA LEU A 179 -18.86 35.93 -20.29
C LEU A 179 -18.16 34.97 -19.32
N ALA A 180 -18.88 34.01 -18.74
CA ALA A 180 -18.26 32.93 -17.97
C ALA A 180 -17.30 32.09 -18.84
N LEU A 181 -17.59 31.95 -20.15
CA LEU A 181 -16.74 31.22 -21.08
C LEU A 181 -15.40 31.90 -21.34
N VAL A 182 -15.30 33.23 -21.15
CA VAL A 182 -14.02 33.96 -21.24
C VAL A 182 -13.02 33.36 -20.24
N PHE A 183 -13.46 33.19 -19.01
CA PHE A 183 -12.63 32.64 -17.93
C PHE A 183 -12.41 31.13 -18.08
N TRP A 184 -13.42 30.40 -18.58
CA TRP A 184 -13.30 28.99 -18.91
C TRP A 184 -12.18 28.73 -19.92
N LEU A 185 -12.25 29.41 -21.07
CA LEU A 185 -11.30 29.27 -22.17
C LEU A 185 -9.90 29.68 -21.77
N HIS A 186 -9.76 30.83 -21.08
CA HIS A 186 -8.46 31.35 -20.68
C HIS A 186 -7.76 30.42 -19.68
N ASP A 187 -8.47 29.98 -18.63
CA ASP A 187 -7.86 29.14 -17.60
C ASP A 187 -7.55 27.73 -18.12
N ALA A 188 -8.41 27.17 -18.98
CA ALA A 188 -8.14 25.91 -19.67
C ALA A 188 -6.88 26.00 -20.55
N ALA A 189 -6.71 27.09 -21.30
CA ALA A 189 -5.53 27.31 -22.12
C ALA A 189 -4.25 27.43 -21.28
N SER A 190 -4.31 28.21 -20.20
CA SER A 190 -3.16 28.44 -19.35
C SER A 190 -2.78 27.17 -18.56
N ASN A 191 -3.75 26.35 -18.15
CA ASN A 191 -3.50 25.04 -17.55
C ASN A 191 -2.90 24.06 -18.57
N LEU A 192 -3.33 24.11 -19.84
CA LEU A 192 -2.76 23.31 -20.92
C LEU A 192 -1.29 23.65 -21.19
N VAL A 193 -0.92 24.94 -21.19
CA VAL A 193 0.51 25.35 -21.23
C VAL A 193 1.28 24.81 -20.02
N GLY A 194 0.63 24.71 -18.86
CA GLY A 194 1.17 24.05 -17.67
C GLY A 194 1.54 22.57 -17.89
N THR A 195 0.81 21.83 -18.74
CA THR A 195 1.14 20.43 -19.10
C THR A 195 2.30 20.34 -20.09
N VAL A 196 2.43 21.29 -21.03
CA VAL A 196 3.57 21.37 -21.97
C VAL A 196 4.91 21.53 -21.24
N ARG A 197 4.86 22.16 -20.07
CA ARG A 197 5.99 22.38 -19.19
C ARG A 197 6.47 21.11 -18.48
N ASP A 198 5.59 20.14 -18.19
CA ASP A 198 5.89 18.97 -17.34
C ASP A 198 5.60 17.63 -18.03
N ILE A 199 5.74 17.56 -19.35
CA ILE A 199 5.43 16.33 -20.15
C ILE A 199 6.15 15.09 -19.61
N GLU A 200 7.44 15.22 -19.30
CA GLU A 200 8.24 14.08 -18.82
C GLU A 200 7.88 13.67 -17.39
N GLY A 201 7.52 14.64 -16.53
CA GLY A 201 7.01 14.38 -15.18
C GLY A 201 5.65 13.68 -15.22
N ASP A 202 4.73 14.19 -16.05
CA ASP A 202 3.42 13.60 -16.29
C ASP A 202 3.54 12.16 -16.81
N ARG A 203 4.41 11.92 -17.80
CA ARG A 203 4.65 10.58 -18.35
C ARG A 203 5.18 9.61 -17.29
N LYS A 204 6.15 10.04 -16.46
CA LYS A 204 6.69 9.21 -15.37
C LYS A 204 5.66 8.92 -14.28
N GLY A 205 4.77 9.87 -14.00
CA GLY A 205 3.66 9.70 -13.07
C GLY A 205 2.47 8.92 -13.64
N GLY A 206 2.57 8.37 -14.85
CA GLY A 206 1.49 7.63 -15.51
C GLY A 206 0.33 8.51 -16.01
N TYR A 207 0.49 9.83 -16.07
CA TYR A 207 -0.52 10.74 -16.57
C TYR A 207 -0.48 10.85 -18.10
N LEU A 208 -1.61 10.53 -18.72
CA LEU A 208 -1.81 10.62 -20.17
C LEU A 208 -2.40 11.99 -20.54
N THR A 209 -1.71 13.08 -20.16
CA THR A 209 -2.16 14.44 -20.43
C THR A 209 -2.19 14.74 -21.93
N PHE A 210 -2.92 15.79 -22.35
CA PHE A 210 -3.02 16.13 -23.77
C PHE A 210 -1.65 16.33 -24.44
N ALA A 211 -0.72 16.99 -23.73
CA ALA A 211 0.65 17.21 -24.20
C ALA A 211 1.49 15.91 -24.25
N VAL A 212 1.23 14.93 -23.38
CA VAL A 212 1.87 13.61 -23.44
C VAL A 212 1.39 12.83 -24.67
N ASN A 213 0.08 12.83 -24.95
CA ASN A 213 -0.51 12.05 -26.04
C ASN A 213 -0.30 12.66 -27.43
N HIS A 214 -0.33 13.98 -27.54
CA HIS A 214 -0.32 14.68 -28.84
C HIS A 214 0.92 15.58 -29.05
N GLY A 215 1.82 15.61 -28.07
CA GLY A 215 3.04 16.43 -28.11
C GLY A 215 2.81 17.90 -27.77
N SER A 216 3.92 18.59 -27.50
CA SER A 216 3.93 20.02 -27.13
C SER A 216 3.35 20.92 -28.22
N SER A 217 3.66 20.66 -29.49
CA SER A 217 3.20 21.47 -30.62
C SER A 217 1.67 21.49 -30.77
N ALA A 218 1.01 20.33 -30.60
CA ALA A 218 -0.45 20.24 -30.64
C ALA A 218 -1.08 20.95 -29.44
N ALA A 219 -0.53 20.75 -28.24
CA ALA A 219 -0.98 21.41 -27.02
C ALA A 219 -0.84 22.95 -27.12
N THR A 220 0.24 23.47 -27.70
CA THR A 220 0.43 24.91 -27.95
C THR A 220 -0.59 25.46 -28.93
N ARG A 221 -0.91 24.75 -30.02
CA ARG A 221 -1.98 25.16 -30.97
C ARG A 221 -3.34 25.26 -30.29
N VAL A 222 -3.70 24.25 -29.50
CA VAL A 222 -4.98 24.22 -28.76
C VAL A 222 -5.01 25.34 -27.72
N ALA A 223 -3.92 25.57 -26.98
CA ALA A 223 -3.85 26.67 -26.02
C ALA A 223 -4.01 28.04 -26.70
N ALA A 224 -3.37 28.25 -27.84
CA ALA A 224 -3.53 29.50 -28.61
C ALA A 224 -4.97 29.70 -29.09
N LEU A 225 -5.61 28.65 -29.63
CA LEU A 225 -7.02 28.70 -30.07
C LEU A 225 -7.95 29.08 -28.91
N LEU A 226 -7.78 28.45 -27.75
CA LEU A 226 -8.56 28.75 -26.55
C LEU A 226 -8.35 30.19 -26.07
N LEU A 227 -7.11 30.70 -26.06
CA LEU A 227 -6.81 32.09 -25.71
C LEU A 227 -7.44 33.08 -26.71
N THR A 228 -7.34 32.81 -28.01
CA THR A 228 -7.97 33.64 -29.04
C THR A 228 -9.48 33.70 -28.83
N GLY A 229 -10.14 32.56 -28.57
CA GLY A 229 -11.56 32.52 -28.23
C GLY A 229 -11.90 33.33 -26.98
N ALA A 230 -11.10 33.21 -25.92
CA ALA A 230 -11.29 33.96 -24.68
C ALA A 230 -11.25 35.49 -24.91
N TYR A 231 -10.23 35.97 -25.62
CA TYR A 231 -10.05 37.40 -25.88
C TYR A 231 -11.06 37.94 -26.90
N ALA A 232 -11.44 37.16 -27.92
CA ALA A 232 -12.50 37.54 -28.85
C ALA A 232 -13.85 37.72 -28.12
N LEU A 233 -14.17 36.81 -27.20
CA LEU A 233 -15.39 36.90 -26.41
C LEU A 233 -15.35 38.03 -25.38
N ALA A 234 -14.19 38.30 -24.79
CA ALA A 234 -13.99 39.45 -23.91
C ALA A 234 -14.12 40.78 -24.69
N LEU A 235 -13.60 40.85 -25.91
CA LEU A 235 -13.75 42.01 -26.80
C LEU A 235 -15.23 42.26 -27.17
N ALA A 236 -16.02 41.19 -27.30
CA ALA A 236 -17.47 41.27 -27.57
C ALA A 236 -18.30 41.67 -26.34
N ALA A 237 -17.73 41.72 -25.13
CA ALA A 237 -18.49 41.93 -23.90
C ALA A 237 -19.31 43.24 -23.85
N PRO A 238 -18.80 44.41 -24.32
CA PRO A 238 -19.60 45.63 -24.43
C PRO A 238 -20.86 45.48 -25.27
N ALA A 239 -20.77 44.76 -26.39
CA ALA A 239 -21.93 44.46 -27.24
C ALA A 239 -22.90 43.48 -26.58
N ILE A 240 -22.39 42.41 -25.95
CA ILE A 240 -23.21 41.40 -25.24
C ILE A 240 -24.01 42.03 -24.10
N LEU A 241 -23.40 42.96 -23.36
CA LEU A 241 -24.05 43.62 -22.23
C LEU A 241 -24.81 44.89 -22.60
N GLY A 242 -24.65 45.41 -23.82
CA GLY A 242 -25.18 46.69 -24.24
C GLY A 242 -24.62 47.86 -23.43
N ARG A 243 -23.34 47.80 -23.05
CA ARG A 243 -22.65 48.82 -22.23
C ARG A 243 -21.55 49.50 -23.04
N PRO A 244 -21.29 50.80 -22.84
CA PRO A 244 -20.24 51.50 -23.58
C PRO A 244 -18.84 51.01 -23.18
N TRP A 245 -17.91 51.14 -24.13
CA TRP A 245 -16.49 50.96 -23.87
C TRP A 245 -15.99 51.95 -22.81
N ARG A 246 -15.01 51.52 -22.02
CA ARG A 246 -14.24 52.40 -21.14
C ARG A 246 -12.76 52.22 -21.40
N THR A 247 -12.00 53.32 -21.29
CA THR A 247 -10.56 53.34 -21.55
C THR A 247 -9.82 52.31 -20.69
N GLY A 248 -10.09 52.28 -19.38
CA GLY A 248 -9.48 51.29 -18.48
C GLY A 248 -9.75 49.82 -18.85
N PHE A 249 -10.95 49.50 -19.35
CA PHE A 249 -11.29 48.16 -19.83
C PHE A 249 -10.47 47.80 -21.08
N ALA A 250 -10.45 48.68 -22.07
CA ALA A 250 -9.73 48.46 -23.32
C ALA A 250 -8.22 48.31 -23.10
N VAL A 251 -7.63 49.18 -22.27
CA VAL A 251 -6.19 49.15 -21.97
C VAL A 251 -5.79 47.83 -21.30
N LEU A 252 -6.53 47.39 -20.28
CA LEU A 252 -6.23 46.14 -19.59
C LEU A 252 -6.46 44.91 -20.47
N LEU A 253 -7.51 44.91 -21.30
CA LEU A 253 -7.81 43.82 -22.22
C LEU A 253 -6.73 43.67 -23.30
N VAL A 254 -6.31 44.78 -23.93
CA VAL A 254 -5.23 44.77 -24.92
C VAL A 254 -3.91 44.35 -24.28
N SER A 255 -3.61 44.85 -23.07
CA SER A 255 -2.40 44.47 -22.33
C SER A 255 -2.39 42.97 -22.00
N ALA A 256 -3.54 42.41 -21.61
CA ALA A 256 -3.69 40.99 -21.35
C ALA A 256 -3.49 40.16 -22.64
N ALA A 257 -4.13 40.54 -23.75
CA ALA A 257 -4.02 39.85 -25.03
C ALA A 257 -2.60 39.90 -25.60
N ALA A 258 -1.96 41.06 -25.58
CA ALA A 258 -0.58 41.23 -26.05
C ALA A 258 0.39 40.39 -25.21
N SER A 259 0.24 40.40 -23.88
CA SER A 259 1.07 39.59 -22.97
C SER A 259 0.85 38.09 -23.17
N ALA A 260 -0.38 37.64 -23.42
CA ALA A 260 -0.67 36.24 -23.71
C ALA A 260 -0.07 35.79 -25.05
N ALA A 261 -0.16 36.64 -26.08
CA ALA A 261 0.47 36.39 -27.38
C ALA A 261 2.00 36.32 -27.26
N PHE A 262 2.60 37.23 -26.49
CA PHE A 262 4.04 37.23 -26.20
C PHE A 262 4.46 35.97 -25.43
N ALA A 263 3.65 35.48 -24.50
CA ALA A 263 3.92 34.27 -23.74
C ALA A 263 3.90 33.00 -24.60
N VAL A 264 2.89 32.86 -25.46
CA VAL A 264 2.65 31.61 -26.22
C VAL A 264 3.40 31.59 -27.55
N GLY A 265 3.63 32.74 -28.18
CA GLY A 265 4.30 32.86 -29.48
C GLY A 265 5.62 32.08 -29.61
N PRO A 266 6.57 32.20 -28.65
CA PRO A 266 7.83 31.46 -28.68
C PRO A 266 7.66 29.94 -28.67
N LEU A 267 6.60 29.41 -28.05
CA LEU A 267 6.37 27.96 -27.93
C LEU A 267 6.11 27.28 -29.29
N PHE A 268 5.68 28.03 -30.30
CA PHE A 268 5.47 27.49 -31.65
C PHE A 268 6.78 27.12 -32.37
N ARG A 269 7.92 27.69 -31.96
CA ARG A 269 9.22 27.53 -32.65
C ARG A 269 10.14 26.50 -32.00
N LEU A 270 9.75 25.94 -30.86
CA LEU A 270 10.61 25.09 -30.03
C LEU A 270 10.17 23.62 -30.16
N ALA A 271 10.76 22.90 -31.11
CA ALA A 271 10.56 21.47 -31.27
C ALA A 271 11.63 20.70 -30.46
N GLY A 272 11.27 20.16 -29.30
CA GLY A 272 12.11 19.22 -28.53
C GLY A 272 12.30 19.59 -27.05
N GLU A 273 12.76 20.80 -26.74
CA GLU A 273 13.04 21.23 -25.35
C GLU A 273 12.13 22.39 -24.90
N THR A 274 10.88 22.08 -24.52
CA THR A 274 9.88 23.12 -24.21
C THR A 274 9.75 23.47 -22.73
N ARG A 275 10.48 22.81 -21.80
CA ARG A 275 10.25 22.94 -20.35
C ARG A 275 10.42 24.36 -19.80
N ARG A 276 11.59 24.99 -20.01
CA ARG A 276 11.89 26.34 -19.49
C ARG A 276 11.12 27.45 -20.23
N PRO A 277 10.97 27.40 -21.56
CA PRO A 277 10.11 28.34 -22.27
C PRO A 277 8.63 28.22 -21.87
N ALA A 278 8.10 27.00 -21.69
CA ALA A 278 6.72 26.80 -21.22
C ALA A 278 6.54 27.23 -19.76
N TYR A 279 7.57 27.13 -18.93
CA TYR A 279 7.59 27.69 -17.59
C TYR A 279 7.38 29.22 -17.61
N HIS A 280 8.19 29.95 -18.39
CA HIS A 280 8.06 31.41 -18.49
C HIS A 280 6.75 31.84 -19.16
N ALA A 281 6.30 31.09 -20.18
CA ALA A 281 4.99 31.32 -20.79
C ALA A 281 3.87 31.17 -19.75
N HIS A 282 3.91 30.12 -18.92
CA HIS A 282 2.94 29.90 -17.85
C HIS A 282 3.07 30.96 -16.74
N GLU A 283 4.25 31.53 -16.47
CA GLU A 283 4.40 32.68 -15.58
C GLU A 283 3.63 33.90 -16.06
N VAL A 284 3.86 34.30 -17.31
CA VAL A 284 3.19 35.43 -17.93
C VAL A 284 1.68 35.18 -18.01
N LEU A 285 1.25 33.96 -18.36
CA LEU A 285 -0.18 33.64 -18.43
C LEU A 285 -0.88 33.78 -17.07
N VAL A 286 -0.22 33.47 -15.95
CA VAL A 286 -0.81 33.72 -14.62
C VAL A 286 -1.03 35.23 -14.37
N PHE A 287 -0.17 36.11 -14.89
CA PHE A 287 -0.43 37.55 -14.85
C PHE A 287 -1.56 37.99 -15.77
N THR A 288 -1.64 37.42 -16.97
CA THR A 288 -2.71 37.77 -17.93
C THR A 288 -4.10 37.49 -17.38
N ARG A 289 -4.24 36.48 -16.50
CA ARG A 289 -5.48 36.16 -15.78
C ARG A 289 -5.94 37.32 -14.89
N ILE A 290 -5.02 37.93 -14.16
CA ILE A 290 -5.30 39.09 -13.30
C ILE A 290 -5.71 40.29 -14.15
N LEU A 291 -4.98 40.57 -15.24
CA LEU A 291 -5.30 41.66 -16.16
C LEU A 291 -6.68 41.47 -16.81
N LEU A 292 -7.01 40.23 -17.22
CA LEU A 292 -8.29 39.91 -17.83
C LEU A 292 -9.46 40.07 -16.86
N ALA A 293 -9.39 39.48 -15.66
CA ALA A 293 -10.41 39.67 -14.63
C ALA A 293 -10.50 41.14 -14.20
N GLY A 294 -9.35 41.79 -14.05
CA GLY A 294 -9.22 43.20 -13.70
C GLY A 294 -9.86 44.13 -14.73
N ALA A 295 -9.79 43.82 -16.02
CA ALA A 295 -10.46 44.59 -17.06
C ALA A 295 -11.96 44.70 -16.75
N PHE A 296 -12.64 43.58 -16.48
CA PHE A 296 -14.07 43.58 -16.14
C PHE A 296 -14.38 44.31 -14.82
N VAL A 297 -13.49 44.21 -13.82
CA VAL A 297 -13.62 44.95 -12.55
C VAL A 297 -13.51 46.46 -12.76
N VAL A 298 -12.48 46.92 -13.47
CA VAL A 298 -12.25 48.34 -13.79
C VAL A 298 -13.36 48.91 -14.67
N TRP A 299 -13.88 48.11 -15.60
CA TRP A 299 -14.97 48.52 -16.48
C TRP A 299 -16.18 49.00 -15.68
N THR A 300 -16.47 48.34 -14.55
CA THR A 300 -17.67 48.64 -13.75
C THR A 300 -17.37 49.57 -12.58
N LEU A 301 -16.32 49.30 -11.79
CA LEU A 301 -15.98 50.11 -10.61
C LEU A 301 -15.32 51.46 -10.93
N GLY A 302 -15.01 51.71 -12.21
CA GLY A 302 -14.41 52.96 -12.66
C GLY A 302 -12.92 53.07 -12.37
N GLU A 303 -12.34 54.19 -12.80
CA GLU A 303 -10.89 54.41 -12.85
C GLU A 303 -10.26 54.77 -11.49
N GLY A 304 -11.08 54.92 -10.44
CA GLY A 304 -10.61 55.11 -9.07
C GLY A 304 -10.31 53.78 -8.37
N VAL A 305 -11.35 53.06 -7.95
CA VAL A 305 -11.22 51.86 -7.10
C VAL A 305 -10.72 50.65 -7.89
N GLY A 306 -11.18 50.46 -9.13
CA GLY A 306 -10.84 49.30 -9.94
C GLY A 306 -9.33 49.12 -10.13
N PRO A 307 -8.59 50.14 -10.63
CA PRO A 307 -7.16 50.04 -10.85
C PRO A 307 -6.37 49.74 -9.57
N VAL A 308 -6.77 50.29 -8.42
CA VAL A 308 -6.12 50.02 -7.13
C VAL A 308 -6.19 48.53 -6.77
N LEU A 309 -7.36 47.90 -6.94
CA LEU A 309 -7.54 46.47 -6.69
C LEU A 309 -6.70 45.61 -7.64
N VAL A 310 -6.68 45.98 -8.93
CA VAL A 310 -5.90 45.25 -9.94
C VAL A 310 -4.39 45.36 -9.68
N ILE A 311 -3.89 46.57 -9.39
CA ILE A 311 -2.47 46.80 -9.08
C ILE A 311 -2.07 46.03 -7.81
N ALA A 312 -2.90 46.06 -6.77
CA ALA A 312 -2.65 45.31 -5.54
C ALA A 312 -2.57 43.79 -5.82
N ALA A 313 -3.51 43.25 -6.59
CA ALA A 313 -3.52 41.84 -6.96
C ALA A 313 -2.31 41.45 -7.86
N MET A 314 -1.92 42.33 -8.79
CA MET A 314 -0.73 42.15 -9.62
C MET A 314 0.55 42.17 -8.78
N GLY A 315 0.70 43.13 -7.87
CA GLY A 315 1.84 43.22 -6.96
C GLY A 315 1.96 42.00 -6.06
N ALA A 316 0.85 41.57 -5.44
CA ALA A 316 0.82 40.36 -4.63
C ALA A 316 1.15 39.11 -5.44
N THR A 317 0.63 39.01 -6.66
CA THR A 317 0.94 37.92 -7.60
C THR A 317 2.42 37.92 -7.97
N TRP A 318 3.00 39.08 -8.28
CA TRP A 318 4.41 39.20 -8.66
C TRP A 318 5.37 38.84 -7.53
N VAL A 319 5.13 39.40 -6.35
CA VAL A 319 5.93 39.11 -5.16
C VAL A 319 5.85 37.61 -4.84
N SER A 320 4.65 37.03 -4.83
CA SER A 320 4.50 35.60 -4.50
C SER A 320 5.03 34.67 -5.58
N GLN A 321 4.96 35.01 -6.88
CA GLN A 321 5.63 34.23 -7.94
C GLN A 321 7.15 34.23 -7.74
N ARG A 322 7.76 35.39 -7.48
CA ARG A 322 9.22 35.49 -7.26
C ARG A 322 9.69 34.75 -5.99
N LEU A 323 8.92 34.84 -4.91
CA LEU A 323 9.32 34.21 -3.64
C LEU A 323 9.18 32.69 -3.66
N LEU A 324 8.16 32.17 -4.36
CA LEU A 324 7.74 30.78 -4.22
C LEU A 324 8.03 29.93 -5.46
N ARG A 325 7.77 30.44 -6.67
CA ARG A 325 7.65 29.62 -7.89
C ARG A 325 8.98 29.05 -8.40
N GLU A 326 10.06 29.83 -8.37
CA GLU A 326 11.39 29.35 -8.78
C GLU A 326 11.90 28.20 -7.90
N ARG A 327 11.66 28.26 -6.58
CA ARG A 327 12.07 27.22 -5.62
C ARG A 327 11.40 25.88 -5.88
N TYR A 328 10.19 25.87 -6.44
CA TYR A 328 9.42 24.64 -6.67
C TYR A 328 9.77 23.89 -7.94
N GLU A 329 10.22 24.58 -8.98
CA GLU A 329 10.23 24.02 -10.35
C GLU A 329 11.61 23.61 -10.85
N PHE A 330 12.66 24.29 -10.38
CA PHE A 330 14.04 24.00 -10.73
C PHE A 330 14.91 23.63 -9.53
N GLY A 331 14.30 23.48 -8.35
CA GLY A 331 15.02 23.47 -7.07
C GLY A 331 15.65 24.84 -6.81
N ALA A 332 16.04 25.11 -5.57
CA ALA A 332 16.91 26.26 -5.33
C ALA A 332 18.18 26.07 -6.18
N ALA A 333 18.41 26.96 -7.15
CA ALA A 333 19.70 27.04 -7.80
C ALA A 333 20.75 27.16 -6.68
N PRO A 334 21.84 26.36 -6.70
CA PRO A 334 22.97 26.67 -5.82
C PRO A 334 23.33 28.14 -6.05
N PRO A 335 23.64 28.90 -4.98
CA PRO A 335 23.91 30.32 -5.11
C PRO A 335 24.92 30.53 -6.24
N SER A 336 24.62 31.47 -7.14
CA SER A 336 25.43 31.78 -8.31
C SER A 336 26.83 32.15 -7.87
N THR A 337 27.74 31.18 -7.87
CA THR A 337 29.17 31.45 -7.92
C THR A 337 29.48 31.78 -9.36
N ALA A 338 29.46 33.06 -9.69
CA ALA A 338 30.37 33.58 -10.71
C ALA A 338 31.78 33.20 -10.22
N GLY A 339 32.31 32.09 -10.75
CA GLY A 339 33.53 31.46 -10.27
C GLY A 339 33.60 30.01 -10.73
N SER A 340 34.20 29.81 -11.91
CA SER A 340 34.57 28.55 -12.57
C SER A 340 33.69 27.33 -12.27
N ALA A 341 32.70 27.08 -13.13
CA ALA A 341 32.18 25.72 -13.31
C ALA A 341 33.31 24.86 -13.89
N ALA A 342 33.90 23.99 -13.06
CA ALA A 342 34.69 22.88 -13.58
C ALA A 342 33.77 22.01 -14.46
N PRO A 343 34.22 21.58 -15.65
CA PRO A 343 33.37 20.90 -16.61
C PRO A 343 32.82 19.58 -16.04
N ALA A 344 31.57 19.29 -16.37
CA ALA A 344 30.94 18.00 -16.11
C ALA A 344 31.76 16.90 -16.78
N GLY A 345 32.60 16.21 -16.00
CA GLY A 345 33.49 15.16 -16.48
C GLY A 345 34.80 15.03 -15.71
N ALA A 346 35.23 16.03 -14.95
CA ALA A 346 36.47 15.92 -14.18
C ALA A 346 36.31 14.92 -13.01
N ALA A 347 37.21 13.92 -12.95
CA ALA A 347 37.38 13.06 -11.80
C ALA A 347 37.75 13.93 -10.57
N LEU A 348 37.19 13.62 -9.40
CA LEU A 348 37.66 14.24 -8.16
C LEU A 348 39.14 13.90 -7.98
N SER A 349 39.97 14.86 -7.57
CA SER A 349 41.35 14.54 -7.16
C SER A 349 41.37 14.09 -5.68
N PRO A 350 42.34 13.25 -5.26
CA PRO A 350 42.54 12.89 -3.86
C PRO A 350 42.60 14.09 -2.90
N GLU A 351 43.29 15.15 -3.30
CA GLU A 351 43.46 16.37 -2.51
C GLU A 351 42.13 17.10 -2.33
N ALA A 352 41.29 17.15 -3.37
CA ALA A 352 39.99 17.80 -3.31
C ALA A 352 39.03 17.11 -2.33
N VAL A 353 39.08 15.78 -2.24
CA VAL A 353 38.28 14.98 -1.28
C VAL A 353 38.75 15.25 0.15
N GLN A 354 40.06 15.22 0.39
CA GLN A 354 40.65 15.48 1.72
C GLN A 354 40.35 16.91 2.20
N ASP A 355 40.50 17.92 1.33
CA ASP A 355 40.21 19.31 1.66
C ASP A 355 38.72 19.58 1.90
N PHE A 356 37.84 18.91 1.16
CA PHE A 356 36.40 18.95 1.45
C PHE A 356 36.10 18.41 2.84
N VAL A 357 36.62 17.23 3.17
CA VAL A 357 36.40 16.60 4.48
C VAL A 357 36.93 17.47 5.63
N ARG A 358 38.15 18.04 5.51
CA ARG A 358 38.71 18.95 6.52
C ARG A 358 37.81 20.16 6.75
N ARG A 359 37.32 20.80 5.69
CA ARG A 359 36.44 21.97 5.81
C ARG A 359 35.11 21.63 6.47
N GLN A 360 34.50 20.51 6.11
CA GLN A 360 33.24 20.07 6.71
C GLN A 360 33.40 19.77 8.20
N LEU A 361 34.49 19.11 8.59
CA LEU A 361 34.79 18.83 10.00
C LEU A 361 35.03 20.09 10.82
N ALA A 362 35.72 21.10 10.25
CA ALA A 362 35.93 22.38 10.92
C ALA A 362 34.60 23.09 11.22
N VAL A 363 33.63 23.03 10.30
CA VAL A 363 32.30 23.60 10.50
C VAL A 363 31.47 22.77 11.48
N LEU A 364 31.48 21.43 11.36
CA LEU A 364 30.73 20.55 12.26
C LEU A 364 31.20 20.64 13.72
N ASN A 365 32.52 20.69 13.96
CA ASN A 365 33.06 20.76 15.30
C ASN A 365 32.96 22.15 15.94
N SER A 366 32.71 23.21 15.14
CA SER A 366 32.50 24.57 15.66
C SER A 366 31.04 24.89 15.99
N GLN A 367 30.09 24.05 15.56
CA GLN A 367 28.67 24.19 15.91
C GLN A 367 28.33 23.42 17.19
N GLU A 368 28.02 24.16 18.26
CA GLU A 368 27.64 23.60 19.56
C GLU A 368 26.37 22.74 19.44
N GLY A 369 26.46 21.45 19.77
CA GLY A 369 25.35 20.50 19.72
C GLY A 369 25.08 19.82 18.37
N ALA A 370 25.78 20.18 17.27
CA ALA A 370 25.57 19.59 15.94
C ALA A 370 25.87 18.08 15.88
N LEU A 371 26.75 17.61 16.76
CA LEU A 371 27.16 16.22 16.90
C LEU A 371 26.70 15.60 18.23
N SER A 372 25.74 16.22 18.93
CA SER A 372 25.17 15.71 20.19
C SER A 372 24.63 14.28 20.06
N GLY A 373 24.08 13.93 18.88
CA GLY A 373 23.66 12.58 18.54
C GLY A 373 24.81 11.57 18.40
N LEU A 374 26.07 11.98 18.48
CA LEU A 374 27.24 11.09 18.43
C LEU A 374 27.92 10.96 19.82
N ALA A 375 27.32 11.51 20.88
CA ALA A 375 27.83 11.37 22.24
C ALA A 375 27.93 9.87 22.62
N GLY A 376 29.08 9.47 23.17
CA GLY A 376 29.38 8.08 23.52
C GLY A 376 29.63 7.14 22.33
N TRP A 377 29.62 7.64 21.09
CA TRP A 377 29.90 6.85 19.89
C TRP A 377 31.37 6.97 19.49
N GLU A 378 32.20 6.05 19.98
CA GLU A 378 33.64 6.01 19.70
C GLU A 378 33.98 4.98 18.61
N ARG A 379 34.29 5.46 17.41
CA ARG A 379 34.59 4.63 16.24
C ARG A 379 35.70 5.22 15.40
N LEU A 380 36.46 4.32 14.78
CA LEU A 380 37.30 4.65 13.63
C LEU A 380 36.49 4.38 12.36
N ILE A 381 36.22 5.39 11.55
CA ILE A 381 35.50 5.26 10.28
C ILE A 381 36.52 5.29 9.15
N ASP A 382 36.66 4.19 8.42
CA ASP A 382 37.58 4.03 7.28
C ASP A 382 36.79 4.10 5.96
N ILE A 383 36.88 5.23 5.25
CA ILE A 383 36.17 5.46 4.00
C ILE A 383 37.14 5.30 2.83
N ARG A 384 36.87 4.33 1.94
CA ARG A 384 37.66 4.04 0.74
C ARG A 384 36.88 4.39 -0.52
N LEU A 385 37.40 5.36 -1.27
CA LEU A 385 36.96 5.66 -2.62
C LEU A 385 37.83 4.83 -3.58
N ARG A 386 37.20 4.10 -4.51
CA ARG A 386 37.93 3.28 -5.49
C ARG A 386 38.46 4.07 -6.68
N GLU A 387 37.77 5.14 -7.07
CA GLU A 387 38.05 5.93 -8.27
C GLU A 387 37.72 7.42 -8.03
N PRO A 388 38.70 8.32 -7.83
CA PRO A 388 40.12 8.00 -7.58
C PRO A 388 40.31 7.13 -6.32
N GLU A 389 41.43 6.42 -6.24
CA GLU A 389 41.80 5.68 -5.03
C GLU A 389 42.15 6.66 -3.90
N VAL A 390 41.24 6.82 -2.94
CA VAL A 390 41.41 7.76 -1.81
C VAL A 390 40.92 7.12 -0.54
N ARG A 391 41.71 7.24 0.52
CA ARG A 391 41.35 6.76 1.85
C ARG A 391 41.16 7.93 2.80
N VAL A 392 40.01 7.99 3.46
CA VAL A 392 39.68 9.00 4.48
C VAL A 392 39.39 8.28 5.78
N ARG A 393 40.16 8.59 6.83
CA ARG A 393 39.96 8.02 8.18
C ARG A 393 39.46 9.08 9.15
N LEU A 394 38.33 8.81 9.78
CA LEU A 394 37.74 9.69 10.80
C LEU A 394 37.71 8.98 12.14
N ALA A 395 38.05 9.68 13.23
CA ALA A 395 37.80 9.19 14.58
C ALA A 395 36.66 9.99 15.22
N THR A 396 35.69 9.30 15.79
CA THR A 396 34.65 9.92 16.62
C THR A 396 35.02 9.72 18.09
N ALA A 397 35.09 10.80 18.87
CA ALA A 397 35.35 10.74 20.30
C ALA A 397 34.76 11.97 21.00
N ASN A 398 34.10 11.77 22.15
CA ASN A 398 33.54 12.85 22.98
C ASN A 398 32.63 13.85 22.20
N GLY A 399 31.81 13.35 21.27
CA GLY A 399 30.93 14.19 20.46
C GLY A 399 31.65 15.07 19.44
N ARG A 400 32.92 14.77 19.12
CA ARG A 400 33.72 15.41 18.07
C ARG A 400 34.15 14.37 17.03
N VAL A 401 34.40 14.84 15.81
CA VAL A 401 34.96 14.02 14.73
C VAL A 401 36.29 14.61 14.27
N THR A 402 37.36 13.82 14.32
CA THR A 402 38.71 14.24 13.88
C THR A 402 39.11 13.49 12.61
N LEU A 403 39.76 14.19 11.68
CA LEU A 403 40.41 13.55 10.54
C LEU A 403 41.77 13.00 11.01
N LEU A 404 42.04 11.74 10.70
CA LEU A 404 43.31 11.10 11.00
C LEU A 404 44.19 11.03 9.76
N ASP A 405 45.50 10.96 9.98
CA ASP A 405 46.46 10.62 8.93
C ASP A 405 46.13 9.23 8.36
N PRO A 406 46.01 9.07 7.02
CA PRO A 406 45.76 7.79 6.37
C PRO A 406 46.73 6.67 6.76
N ASP A 407 47.97 7.03 7.13
CA ASP A 407 49.06 6.09 7.42
C ASP A 407 49.37 5.94 8.92
N ALA A 408 48.69 6.70 9.80
CA ALA A 408 48.86 6.55 11.24
C ALA A 408 48.27 5.23 11.76
N SER A 409 48.93 4.64 12.76
CA SER A 409 48.43 3.47 13.48
C SER A 409 47.06 3.77 14.12
N PRO A 410 46.04 2.92 13.91
CA PRO A 410 44.71 3.19 14.39
C PRO A 410 44.67 3.16 15.94
N PRO A 411 43.91 4.07 16.59
CA PRO A 411 43.62 3.94 18.01
C PRO A 411 42.83 2.64 18.30
N ALA A 412 42.80 2.19 19.55
CA ALA A 412 42.09 0.98 20.00
C ALA A 412 40.54 1.09 19.97
N ALA A 413 39.99 1.60 18.86
CA ALA A 413 38.56 1.80 18.62
C ALA A 413 38.04 0.80 17.57
N ARG A 414 36.76 0.42 17.67
CA ARG A 414 36.09 -0.44 16.68
C ARG A 414 36.02 0.28 15.33
N VAL A 415 36.37 -0.43 14.25
CA VAL A 415 36.44 0.10 12.89
C VAL A 415 35.11 -0.07 12.15
N VAL A 416 34.68 0.97 11.44
CA VAL A 416 33.55 0.99 10.53
C VAL A 416 34.07 1.26 9.13
N SER A 417 33.97 0.28 8.23
CA SER A 417 34.49 0.43 6.87
C SER A 417 33.38 0.89 5.91
N VAL A 418 33.68 1.86 5.06
CA VAL A 418 32.79 2.35 4.01
C VAL A 418 33.52 2.28 2.68
N SER A 419 32.92 1.71 1.65
CA SER A 419 33.49 1.72 0.30
C SER A 419 32.54 2.34 -0.70
N THR A 420 33.06 3.21 -1.57
CA THR A 420 32.28 3.95 -2.57
C THR A 420 33.16 4.33 -3.77
N THR A 421 32.61 5.01 -4.77
CA THR A 421 33.38 5.65 -5.86
C THR A 421 33.42 7.17 -5.67
N GLY A 422 34.37 7.85 -6.30
CA GLY A 422 34.43 9.31 -6.30
C GLY A 422 33.21 9.95 -6.94
N GLU A 423 32.64 9.33 -7.98
CA GLU A 423 31.36 9.77 -8.56
C GLU A 423 30.23 9.74 -7.53
N VAL A 424 30.09 8.63 -6.80
CA VAL A 424 29.04 8.47 -5.79
C VAL A 424 29.28 9.43 -4.61
N PHE A 425 30.54 9.59 -4.18
CA PHE A 425 30.91 10.59 -3.17
C PHE A 425 30.55 12.00 -3.62
N ARG A 426 30.85 12.37 -4.88
CA ARG A 426 30.49 13.64 -5.49
C ARG A 426 28.99 13.85 -5.50
N ASP A 427 28.22 12.85 -5.92
CA ASP A 427 26.77 12.92 -6.00
C ASP A 427 26.10 13.06 -4.63
N ILE A 428 26.66 12.41 -3.60
CA ILE A 428 26.15 12.50 -2.23
C ILE A 428 26.52 13.84 -1.58
N PHE A 429 27.81 14.18 -1.56
CA PHE A 429 28.33 15.24 -0.67
C PHE A 429 28.54 16.59 -1.38
N LEU A 430 28.85 16.59 -2.68
CA LEU A 430 29.15 17.83 -3.42
C LEU A 430 27.95 18.33 -4.23
N LEU A 431 27.31 17.45 -5.00
CA LEU A 431 26.21 17.79 -5.89
C LEU A 431 24.83 17.58 -5.24
N ARG A 432 24.77 16.84 -4.12
CA ARG A 432 23.54 16.49 -3.40
C ARG A 432 22.44 15.88 -4.29
N ARG A 433 22.84 15.18 -5.36
CA ARG A 433 21.98 14.46 -6.32
C ARG A 433 21.57 13.07 -5.81
N SER A 434 22.34 12.53 -4.88
CA SER A 434 22.07 11.27 -4.18
C SER A 434 22.16 11.48 -2.67
N ASN A 435 21.81 10.45 -1.89
CA ASN A 435 22.01 10.44 -0.45
C ASN A 435 22.64 9.11 -0.03
N PRO A 436 23.30 9.04 1.15
CA PRO A 436 24.03 7.85 1.57
C PRO A 436 23.17 6.58 1.59
N ARG A 437 21.90 6.72 2.02
CA ARG A 437 20.92 5.63 2.07
C ARG A 437 20.58 5.08 0.69
N ARG A 438 20.30 5.95 -0.29
CA ARG A 438 20.00 5.55 -1.67
C ARG A 438 21.22 4.89 -2.32
N ALA A 439 22.41 5.41 -2.08
CA ALA A 439 23.65 4.82 -2.58
C ALA A 439 23.91 3.43 -1.96
N TYR A 440 23.60 3.25 -0.68
CA TYR A 440 23.67 1.96 0.02
C TYR A 440 22.69 0.94 -0.56
N LEU A 441 21.40 1.30 -0.64
CA LEU A 441 20.35 0.42 -1.19
C LEU A 441 20.57 0.04 -2.65
N THR A 442 21.23 0.91 -3.43
CA THR A 442 21.57 0.63 -4.84
C THR A 442 22.95 -0.01 -5.03
N ARG A 443 23.61 -0.46 -3.95
CA ARG A 443 24.95 -1.07 -3.93
C ARG A 443 26.08 -0.22 -4.51
N ARG A 444 25.85 1.09 -4.65
CA ARG A 444 26.86 2.06 -5.10
C ARG A 444 27.76 2.55 -3.96
N LEU A 445 27.31 2.34 -2.72
CA LEU A 445 28.04 2.54 -1.48
C LEU A 445 27.86 1.27 -0.63
N THR A 446 28.92 0.77 -0.02
CA THR A 446 28.86 -0.38 0.90
C THR A 446 29.37 0.03 2.28
N MET A 447 28.81 -0.59 3.32
CA MET A 447 29.18 -0.33 4.71
C MET A 447 29.36 -1.66 5.44
N GLU A 448 30.49 -1.83 6.11
CA GLU A 448 30.72 -2.93 7.05
C GLU A 448 30.63 -2.34 8.46
N ALA A 449 29.43 -2.40 9.04
CA ALA A 449 29.14 -1.81 10.35
C ALA A 449 27.94 -2.51 11.01
N SER A 450 27.80 -2.36 12.33
CA SER A 450 26.57 -2.77 13.03
C SER A 450 25.38 -1.88 12.64
N ALA A 451 24.14 -2.33 12.87
CA ALA A 451 22.93 -1.55 12.55
C ALA A 451 22.93 -0.18 13.26
N ALA A 452 23.33 -0.15 14.53
CA ALA A 452 23.48 1.09 15.29
C ALA A 452 24.57 2.00 14.71
N ASP A 453 25.70 1.44 14.27
CA ASP A 453 26.77 2.21 13.63
C ASP A 453 26.32 2.75 12.27
N MET A 454 25.53 2.00 11.48
CA MET A 454 24.98 2.48 10.20
C MET A 454 24.01 3.66 10.40
N MET A 455 23.16 3.63 11.43
CA MET A 455 22.27 4.75 11.75
C MET A 455 23.05 6.00 12.14
N ARG A 456 24.05 5.87 13.02
CA ARG A 456 24.92 6.97 13.47
C ARG A 456 25.79 7.52 12.34
N LEU A 457 26.27 6.64 11.45
CA LEU A 457 27.05 7.01 10.28
C LEU A 457 26.20 7.74 9.23
N ASN A 458 24.96 7.30 9.02
CA ASN A 458 24.01 8.01 8.16
C ASN A 458 23.66 9.39 8.76
N GLN A 459 23.52 9.50 10.08
CA GLN A 459 23.35 10.79 10.75
C GLN A 459 24.56 11.71 10.51
N LEU A 460 25.79 11.21 10.72
CA LEU A 460 27.04 11.94 10.46
C LEU A 460 27.13 12.40 8.99
N PHE A 461 26.88 11.52 8.02
CA PHE A 461 26.94 11.85 6.60
C PHE A 461 25.86 12.84 6.17
N ASN A 462 24.67 12.79 6.76
CA ASN A 462 23.66 13.81 6.50
C ASN A 462 24.03 15.16 7.11
N SER A 463 24.67 15.20 8.28
CA SER A 463 25.22 16.44 8.86
C SER A 463 26.32 17.04 7.97
N PHE A 464 27.24 16.21 7.45
CA PHE A 464 28.22 16.62 6.42
C PHE A 464 27.56 17.23 5.18
N ARG A 465 26.42 16.68 4.77
CA ARG A 465 25.71 17.12 3.57
C ARG A 465 24.95 18.44 3.77
N GLN A 466 24.62 18.84 5.00
CA GLN A 466 23.74 20.00 5.26
C GLN A 466 24.48 21.35 5.33
N LEU A 467 25.80 21.36 5.43
CA LEU A 467 26.59 22.57 5.64
C LEU A 467 27.03 23.26 4.33
N SER A 468 27.08 24.59 4.34
CA SER A 468 27.48 25.44 3.21
C SER A 468 28.99 25.73 3.23
N VAL A 469 29.64 25.76 2.06
CA VAL A 469 31.09 26.08 1.94
C VAL A 469 31.29 27.61 1.87
N PRO A 470 32.21 28.22 2.64
CA PRO A 470 32.57 29.64 2.48
C PRO A 470 33.46 29.87 1.25
N SER A 471 33.29 31.00 0.54
CA SER A 471 34.04 31.33 -0.68
C SER A 471 35.45 31.86 -0.38
N PRO A 472 36.51 31.46 -1.12
CA PRO A 472 37.84 32.07 -1.05
C PRO A 472 37.93 33.36 -1.88
N SER A 473 38.81 34.28 -1.49
CA SER A 473 39.03 35.61 -2.06
C SER A 473 40.12 35.66 -3.16
N GLY A 474 39.71 35.87 -4.42
CA GLY A 474 40.45 36.43 -5.60
C GLY A 474 41.73 35.72 -6.10
N PRO A 475 42.33 36.11 -7.27
CA PRO A 475 41.91 37.00 -8.37
C PRO A 475 41.86 36.32 -9.78
N SER A 476 41.26 36.99 -10.78
CA SER A 476 41.16 36.57 -12.20
C SER A 476 42.51 36.50 -12.94
N PRO A 477 42.62 35.67 -14.00
CA PRO A 477 42.92 36.27 -15.31
C PRO A 477 42.25 35.62 -16.53
N SER A 478 42.22 36.45 -17.57
CA SER A 478 41.86 36.30 -18.98
C SER A 478 42.74 35.32 -19.79
N GLY A 479 42.18 34.76 -20.86
CA GLY A 479 42.94 34.21 -21.99
C GLY A 479 42.13 33.18 -22.80
N GLY A 480 41.85 33.46 -24.08
CA GLY A 480 41.19 32.53 -24.99
C GLY A 480 42.17 31.52 -25.63
N ILE A 481 41.63 30.59 -26.43
CA ILE A 481 42.08 30.19 -27.79
C ILE A 481 41.36 28.90 -28.27
N SER A 482 40.97 28.96 -29.54
CA SER A 482 40.64 27.99 -30.61
C SER A 482 40.48 26.46 -30.40
N GLY A 483 39.44 25.90 -31.05
CA GLY A 483 39.61 25.23 -32.36
C GLY A 483 39.83 23.70 -32.45
N ALA A 484 38.72 22.96 -32.69
CA ALA A 484 38.53 21.77 -33.56
C ALA A 484 39.34 20.46 -33.31
N PRO A 485 38.99 19.30 -33.93
CA PRO A 485 37.71 18.77 -34.44
C PRO A 485 37.31 17.40 -33.83
N ARG A 486 36.11 16.94 -34.20
CA ARG A 486 35.56 15.58 -33.93
C ARG A 486 36.21 14.53 -34.84
N GLU A 487 36.50 13.36 -34.28
CA GLU A 487 36.72 12.12 -35.02
C GLU A 487 35.71 11.05 -34.57
N ASP A 488 35.21 10.33 -35.57
CA ASP A 488 34.23 9.25 -35.50
C ASP A 488 34.89 7.86 -35.37
N ALA A 489 34.06 6.91 -34.91
CA ALA A 489 34.12 5.44 -35.03
C ALA A 489 34.79 4.63 -33.89
N PRO A 490 34.45 3.33 -33.70
CA PRO A 490 33.21 2.61 -34.01
C PRO A 490 32.62 1.85 -32.79
N ARG A 491 31.35 1.43 -32.91
CA ARG A 491 30.71 0.47 -32.01
C ARG A 491 31.32 -0.92 -32.20
N GLN A 492 31.74 -1.56 -31.11
CA GLN A 492 32.00 -3.00 -31.06
C GLN A 492 30.97 -3.66 -30.14
N ASP A 493 30.19 -4.54 -30.74
CA ASP A 493 29.36 -5.54 -30.07
C ASP A 493 30.27 -6.60 -29.43
N ALA A 494 29.97 -6.98 -28.18
CA ALA A 494 30.53 -8.16 -27.53
C ALA A 494 29.51 -8.80 -26.56
N PRO A 495 29.57 -10.12 -26.35
CA PRO A 495 28.38 -10.98 -26.34
C PRO A 495 27.84 -11.28 -24.93
N ARG A 496 26.53 -11.53 -24.86
CA ARG A 496 25.84 -12.10 -23.69
C ARG A 496 26.27 -13.56 -23.51
N GLN A 497 27.00 -13.85 -22.44
CA GLN A 497 27.22 -15.23 -21.99
C GLN A 497 26.11 -15.64 -21.02
N ASN A 498 25.29 -16.60 -21.46
CA ASN A 498 24.38 -17.38 -20.64
C ASN A 498 25.19 -18.30 -19.70
N ALA A 499 25.08 -18.07 -18.39
CA ALA A 499 25.55 -19.02 -17.40
C ALA A 499 24.42 -20.00 -17.05
N THR A 500 24.47 -21.17 -17.67
CA THR A 500 23.69 -22.36 -17.35
C THR A 500 24.03 -22.85 -15.93
N ARG A 501 23.02 -22.93 -15.06
CA ARG A 501 23.12 -23.59 -13.75
C ARG A 501 23.31 -25.10 -13.96
N ARG A 502 24.36 -25.64 -13.34
CA ARG A 502 24.59 -27.09 -13.17
C ARG A 502 23.58 -27.64 -12.16
N ASN A 503 22.64 -28.45 -12.63
CA ASN A 503 21.89 -29.39 -11.80
C ASN A 503 22.78 -30.60 -11.51
N ALA A 504 23.06 -30.84 -10.23
CA ALA A 504 23.58 -32.12 -9.78
C ALA A 504 22.40 -33.09 -9.64
N THR A 505 22.34 -34.04 -10.56
CA THR A 505 21.45 -35.19 -10.57
C THR A 505 21.68 -36.07 -9.34
N ARG A 506 20.69 -36.16 -8.44
CA ARG A 506 20.43 -37.38 -7.66
C ARG A 506 19.50 -38.23 -8.50
N GLN A 507 20.08 -39.09 -9.35
CA GLN A 507 19.36 -40.21 -9.97
C GLN A 507 19.23 -41.33 -8.94
N GLY A 508 18.03 -41.89 -8.80
CA GLY A 508 17.80 -43.15 -8.08
C GLY A 508 16.89 -43.06 -6.85
N ALA A 509 15.69 -42.49 -6.98
CA ALA A 509 14.56 -42.88 -6.14
C ALA A 509 13.50 -43.51 -7.06
N PRO A 510 12.96 -44.70 -6.74
CA PRO A 510 11.92 -45.31 -7.56
C PRO A 510 10.70 -44.40 -7.55
N GLN A 511 10.18 -44.10 -8.75
CA GLN A 511 8.88 -43.48 -8.92
C GLN A 511 7.86 -44.49 -8.38
N LEU A 512 7.46 -44.31 -7.11
CA LEU A 512 6.35 -45.04 -6.53
C LEU A 512 5.10 -44.56 -7.28
N ASP A 513 4.41 -45.47 -7.96
CA ASP A 513 3.10 -45.21 -8.52
C ASP A 513 2.19 -44.69 -7.39
N ALA A 514 1.87 -43.41 -7.43
CA ALA A 514 1.10 -42.73 -6.40
C ALA A 514 -0.32 -43.32 -6.37
N PRO A 515 -0.92 -43.57 -5.19
CA PRO A 515 -2.32 -43.93 -5.11
C PRO A 515 -3.15 -42.72 -5.61
N GLN A 516 -3.74 -42.85 -6.79
CA GLN A 516 -4.74 -41.88 -7.25
C GLN A 516 -5.84 -41.81 -6.19
N LEU A 517 -6.13 -40.61 -5.71
CA LEU A 517 -7.34 -40.36 -4.95
C LEU A 517 -8.51 -40.67 -5.89
N ASP A 518 -9.22 -41.78 -5.67
CA ASP A 518 -10.44 -42.20 -6.38
C ASP A 518 -11.61 -41.22 -6.12
N ALA A 519 -11.39 -39.93 -6.37
CA ALA A 519 -12.34 -38.84 -6.22
C ALA A 519 -12.95 -38.50 -7.58
N PRO A 520 -14.28 -38.31 -7.69
CA PRO A 520 -14.91 -37.88 -8.93
C PRO A 520 -14.35 -36.53 -9.39
N GLN A 521 -13.86 -36.45 -10.62
CA GLN A 521 -13.37 -35.20 -11.20
C GLN A 521 -14.53 -34.40 -11.82
N PRO A 522 -14.55 -33.07 -11.70
CA PRO A 522 -15.55 -32.25 -12.37
C PRO A 522 -15.45 -32.40 -13.89
N ALA A 523 -16.61 -32.44 -14.58
CA ALA A 523 -16.71 -32.65 -16.03
C ALA A 523 -16.03 -31.57 -16.89
N VAL A 524 -15.64 -30.43 -16.29
CA VAL A 524 -14.86 -29.36 -16.91
C VAL A 524 -13.57 -29.20 -16.11
N ALA A 525 -12.56 -30.02 -16.44
CA ALA A 525 -11.23 -29.97 -15.80
C ALA A 525 -10.20 -29.13 -16.59
N ASP A 526 -10.59 -28.60 -17.76
CA ASP A 526 -9.66 -28.08 -18.77
C ASP A 526 -9.41 -26.56 -18.68
N ALA A 527 -8.85 -26.12 -17.56
CA ALA A 527 -7.95 -24.98 -17.62
C ALA A 527 -6.54 -25.54 -17.38
N GLU A 528 -5.58 -25.26 -18.27
CA GLU A 528 -4.16 -25.45 -17.96
C GLU A 528 -3.87 -24.70 -16.67
N THR A 529 -3.89 -25.43 -15.57
CA THR A 529 -3.68 -24.85 -14.26
C THR A 529 -2.17 -24.85 -14.04
N GLY A 530 -1.59 -23.67 -13.92
CA GLY A 530 -0.15 -23.48 -13.67
C GLY A 530 0.23 -23.88 -12.23
N PHE A 531 -0.24 -25.02 -11.75
CA PHE A 531 0.04 -25.51 -10.41
C PHE A 531 1.53 -25.88 -10.27
N PRO A 532 2.15 -25.58 -9.12
CA PRO A 532 3.51 -26.02 -8.85
C PRO A 532 3.57 -27.54 -8.65
N ASP A 533 4.69 -28.18 -8.98
CA ASP A 533 4.90 -29.63 -8.82
C ASP A 533 4.79 -30.10 -7.36
N THR A 534 4.98 -29.20 -6.39
CA THR A 534 4.93 -29.48 -4.94
C THR A 534 4.31 -28.31 -4.19
N VAL A 535 3.41 -28.59 -3.25
CA VAL A 535 2.81 -27.60 -2.34
C VAL A 535 3.23 -27.91 -0.90
N VAL A 536 3.90 -26.97 -0.24
CA VAL A 536 4.35 -27.12 1.15
C VAL A 536 3.23 -26.70 2.10
N ILE A 537 2.79 -27.64 2.96
CA ILE A 537 1.81 -27.36 4.01
C ILE A 537 2.54 -26.95 5.29
N SER A 538 2.17 -25.79 5.83
CA SER A 538 2.66 -25.32 7.12
C SER A 538 1.49 -25.30 8.10
N ASP A 539 1.65 -25.94 9.25
CA ASP A 539 0.68 -25.87 10.33
C ASP A 539 1.00 -24.69 11.27
N THR A 540 -0.01 -23.94 11.68
CA THR A 540 0.07 -22.84 12.67
C THR A 540 -0.86 -23.05 13.87
N THR A 541 -1.25 -24.30 14.15
CA THR A 541 -2.10 -24.65 15.31
C THR A 541 -1.46 -24.22 16.62
N LEU A 542 -0.13 -24.32 16.73
CA LEU A 542 0.63 -23.97 17.93
C LEU A 542 0.98 -22.48 18.06
N ARG A 543 0.67 -21.67 17.03
CA ARG A 543 0.87 -20.21 17.04
C ARG A 543 -0.44 -19.48 16.86
N ASP A 544 -0.98 -19.43 15.64
CA ASP A 544 -2.22 -18.71 15.36
C ASP A 544 -3.40 -19.40 16.05
N GLY A 545 -3.41 -20.73 16.06
CA GLY A 545 -4.46 -21.52 16.72
C GLY A 545 -4.62 -21.22 18.20
N GLU A 546 -3.52 -20.94 18.90
CA GLU A 546 -3.54 -20.55 20.32
C GLU A 546 -4.04 -19.12 20.55
N GLN A 547 -4.13 -18.30 19.50
CA GLN A 547 -4.77 -16.98 19.57
C GLN A 547 -6.30 -17.06 19.58
N MET A 548 -6.87 -18.26 19.43
CA MET A 548 -8.29 -18.48 19.68
C MET A 548 -8.63 -18.10 21.14
N PRO A 549 -9.65 -17.26 21.40
CA PRO A 549 -10.00 -16.84 22.75
C PRO A 549 -10.24 -18.02 23.71
N GLY A 550 -9.48 -18.06 24.80
CA GLY A 550 -9.61 -19.08 25.85
C GLY A 550 -8.78 -20.35 25.63
N VAL A 551 -8.04 -20.45 24.52
CA VAL A 551 -7.11 -21.56 24.28
C VAL A 551 -5.73 -21.22 24.83
N VAL A 552 -5.16 -22.15 25.60
CA VAL A 552 -3.76 -22.09 26.07
C VAL A 552 -3.24 -23.52 26.10
N PHE A 553 -2.15 -23.78 25.41
CA PHE A 553 -1.50 -25.09 25.39
C PHE A 553 -0.32 -25.11 26.37
N SER A 554 -0.32 -26.07 27.28
CA SER A 554 0.86 -26.38 28.09
C SER A 554 2.03 -26.87 27.20
N PRO A 555 3.28 -26.76 27.66
CA PRO A 555 4.44 -27.28 26.93
C PRO A 555 4.34 -28.76 26.55
N ALA A 556 3.70 -29.59 27.40
CA ALA A 556 3.46 -30.99 27.10
C ALA A 556 2.45 -31.18 25.96
N GLN A 557 1.37 -30.39 25.96
CA GLN A 557 0.38 -30.40 24.88
C GLN A 557 0.98 -29.90 23.57
N LYS A 558 1.78 -28.80 23.58
CA LYS A 558 2.46 -28.32 22.37
C LYS A 558 3.36 -29.38 21.74
N ARG A 559 4.16 -30.08 22.54
CA ARG A 559 4.99 -31.21 22.07
C ARG A 559 4.17 -32.34 21.48
N GLU A 560 3.09 -32.75 22.15
CA GLU A 560 2.25 -33.85 21.67
C GLU A 560 1.53 -33.50 20.36
N ILE A 561 1.01 -32.27 20.23
CA ILE A 561 0.45 -31.78 18.97
C ILE A 561 1.53 -31.76 17.89
N ALA A 562 2.73 -31.25 18.18
CA ALA A 562 3.84 -31.21 17.22
C ALA A 562 4.25 -32.61 16.74
N ARG A 563 4.32 -33.60 17.63
CA ARG A 563 4.59 -35.00 17.27
C ARG A 563 3.52 -35.60 16.35
N ARG A 564 2.25 -35.31 16.63
CA ARG A 564 1.12 -35.79 15.81
C ARG A 564 1.13 -35.15 14.43
N LEU A 565 1.41 -33.85 14.36
CA LEU A 565 1.59 -33.14 13.09
C LEU A 565 2.79 -33.69 12.30
N GLY A 566 3.92 -33.96 12.96
CA GLY A 566 5.08 -34.60 12.34
C GLY A 566 4.78 -36.01 11.84
N SER A 567 4.08 -36.83 12.63
CA SER A 567 3.68 -38.19 12.26
C SER A 567 2.66 -38.22 11.11
N LEU A 568 1.82 -37.19 11.00
CA LEU A 568 0.94 -36.96 9.85
C LEU A 568 1.74 -36.64 8.57
N GLY A 569 2.98 -36.19 8.69
CA GLY A 569 3.86 -35.81 7.59
C GLY A 569 3.96 -34.31 7.34
N ILE A 570 3.47 -33.45 8.27
CA ILE A 570 3.52 -31.99 8.08
C ILE A 570 4.98 -31.52 8.05
N PRO A 571 5.45 -30.89 6.96
CA PRO A 571 6.87 -30.55 6.81
C PRO A 571 7.30 -29.33 7.65
N LEU A 572 6.37 -28.44 8.01
CA LEU A 572 6.66 -27.20 8.73
C LEU A 572 5.60 -26.93 9.80
N ILE A 573 6.05 -26.75 11.05
CA ILE A 573 5.19 -26.44 12.19
C ILE A 573 5.61 -25.08 12.76
N GLU A 574 4.69 -24.12 12.76
CA GLU A 574 4.88 -22.83 13.41
C GLU A 574 4.51 -22.93 14.90
N ALA A 575 5.53 -23.01 15.75
CA ALA A 575 5.42 -23.44 17.14
C ALA A 575 5.08 -22.32 18.14
N GLY A 576 5.13 -21.05 17.72
CA GLY A 576 4.72 -19.93 18.58
C GLY A 576 5.46 -18.61 18.35
N PHE A 577 5.30 -17.71 19.31
CA PHE A 577 5.94 -16.38 19.34
C PHE A 577 6.77 -16.21 20.63
N PRO A 578 8.10 -16.45 20.59
CA PRO A 578 8.95 -16.60 21.78
C PRO A 578 8.90 -15.46 22.80
N VAL A 579 8.66 -14.21 22.37
CA VAL A 579 8.64 -13.05 23.28
C VAL A 579 7.34 -12.85 24.04
N VAL A 580 6.32 -13.69 23.80
CA VAL A 580 5.06 -13.63 24.54
C VAL A 580 5.31 -13.87 26.03
N SER A 581 6.10 -14.89 26.37
CA SER A 581 6.53 -15.16 27.75
C SER A 581 7.76 -16.08 27.81
N ALA A 582 8.38 -16.19 28.98
CA ALA A 582 9.49 -17.13 29.19
C ALA A 582 9.02 -18.59 29.09
N GLU A 583 7.79 -18.87 29.52
CA GLU A 583 7.13 -20.16 29.40
C GLU A 583 6.92 -20.52 27.92
N GLU A 584 6.53 -19.56 27.09
CA GLU A 584 6.36 -19.75 25.64
C GLU A 584 7.69 -20.10 24.98
N ALA A 585 8.75 -19.33 25.25
CA ALA A 585 10.09 -19.64 24.75
C ALA A 585 10.61 -21.00 25.24
N ALA A 586 10.24 -21.44 26.46
CA ALA A 586 10.58 -22.76 26.96
C ALA A 586 9.77 -23.88 26.28
N ALA A 587 8.48 -23.65 26.00
CA ALA A 587 7.63 -24.59 25.28
C ALA A 587 8.12 -24.81 23.85
N ILE A 588 8.48 -23.74 23.15
CA ILE A 588 9.06 -23.80 21.80
C ILE A 588 10.37 -24.58 21.81
N ARG A 589 11.29 -24.29 22.74
CA ARG A 589 12.54 -25.06 22.89
C ARG A 589 12.27 -26.54 23.10
N ALA A 590 11.30 -26.88 23.94
CA ALA A 590 10.93 -28.27 24.18
C ALA A 590 10.37 -28.97 22.93
N VAL A 591 9.73 -28.25 22.01
CA VAL A 591 9.30 -28.78 20.70
C VAL A 591 10.49 -28.95 19.76
N VAL A 592 11.43 -28.00 19.74
CA VAL A 592 12.66 -28.08 18.93
C VAL A 592 13.55 -29.25 19.40
N ASP A 593 13.77 -29.38 20.70
CA ASP A 593 14.64 -30.39 21.32
C ASP A 593 14.07 -31.81 21.19
N ASP A 594 12.76 -31.94 20.95
CA ASP A 594 12.11 -33.24 20.72
C ASP A 594 12.57 -33.90 19.41
N GLY A 595 13.12 -33.12 18.47
CA GLY A 595 13.82 -33.63 17.30
C GLY A 595 12.95 -34.40 16.30
N GLY A 596 11.66 -34.08 16.21
CA GLY A 596 10.73 -34.68 15.25
C GLY A 596 11.08 -34.34 13.79
N ASP A 597 10.42 -35.04 12.86
CA ASP A 597 10.71 -34.94 11.41
C ASP A 597 10.35 -33.57 10.79
N ALA A 598 9.44 -32.82 11.43
CA ALA A 598 8.98 -31.53 10.94
C ALA A 598 9.96 -30.40 11.27
N LEU A 599 10.17 -29.47 10.33
CA LEU A 599 10.87 -28.24 10.61
C LEU A 599 10.04 -27.37 11.56
N VAL A 600 10.70 -26.83 12.57
CA VAL A 600 10.07 -25.92 13.55
C VAL A 600 10.33 -24.46 13.15
N GLN A 601 9.26 -23.71 12.94
CA GLN A 601 9.26 -22.27 12.68
C GLN A 601 8.75 -21.50 13.90
N VAL A 602 9.27 -20.29 14.10
CA VAL A 602 8.74 -19.32 15.07
C VAL A 602 8.56 -17.96 14.41
N ILE A 603 7.67 -17.13 14.93
CA ILE A 603 7.49 -15.77 14.43
C ILE A 603 8.31 -14.75 15.24
N ALA A 604 8.75 -13.68 14.57
CA ALA A 604 9.42 -12.54 15.21
C ALA A 604 9.02 -11.22 14.55
N ARG A 605 8.80 -10.17 15.36
CA ARG A 605 8.73 -8.80 14.83
C ARG A 605 10.13 -8.34 14.39
N PRO A 606 10.26 -7.38 13.46
CA PRO A 606 11.55 -6.90 12.97
C PRO A 606 12.21 -5.92 13.94
N VAL A 607 12.43 -6.37 15.18
CA VAL A 607 13.19 -5.68 16.23
C VAL A 607 14.19 -6.65 16.82
N ASP A 608 15.40 -6.17 17.15
CA ASP A 608 16.53 -7.02 17.54
C ASP A 608 16.17 -8.01 18.65
N ARG A 609 15.49 -7.55 19.72
CA ARG A 609 15.09 -8.39 20.86
C ARG A 609 14.25 -9.60 20.45
N ASP A 610 13.30 -9.40 19.54
CA ASP A 610 12.37 -10.44 19.16
C ASP A 610 13.01 -11.45 18.21
N VAL A 611 13.89 -10.98 17.31
CA VAL A 611 14.70 -11.85 16.45
C VAL A 611 15.71 -12.65 17.29
N ASP A 612 16.32 -12.03 18.30
CA ASP A 612 17.25 -12.71 19.21
C ASP A 612 16.55 -13.79 20.03
N ALA A 613 15.39 -13.49 20.62
CA ALA A 613 14.59 -14.49 21.32
C ALA A 613 14.20 -15.66 20.41
N ALA A 614 13.88 -15.40 19.14
CA ALA A 614 13.62 -16.45 18.16
C ALA A 614 14.87 -17.30 17.86
N ILE A 615 16.04 -16.68 17.69
CA ILE A 615 17.32 -17.40 17.49
C ILE A 615 17.65 -18.30 18.68
N GLU A 616 17.42 -17.81 19.90
CA GLU A 616 17.69 -18.50 21.17
C GLU A 616 16.82 -19.76 21.37
N THR A 617 15.65 -19.83 20.71
CA THR A 617 14.81 -21.03 20.79
C THR A 617 15.37 -22.25 20.07
N GLY A 618 16.38 -22.05 19.20
CA GLY A 618 16.93 -23.13 18.38
C GLY A 618 16.11 -23.46 17.14
N ALA A 619 14.97 -22.79 16.91
CA ALA A 619 14.08 -23.04 15.77
C ALA A 619 14.82 -23.05 14.41
N HIS A 620 14.35 -23.90 13.50
CA HIS A 620 14.96 -24.10 12.19
C HIS A 620 14.68 -22.91 11.25
N SER A 621 13.48 -22.35 11.36
CA SER A 621 12.99 -21.21 10.58
C SER A 621 12.49 -20.08 11.47
N ILE A 622 12.67 -18.84 11.02
CA ILE A 622 12.13 -17.63 11.64
C ILE A 622 11.28 -16.88 10.62
N ALA A 623 9.99 -16.73 10.90
CA ALA A 623 9.09 -15.87 10.15
C ALA A 623 9.14 -14.44 10.69
N VAL A 624 9.84 -13.56 9.97
CA VAL A 624 9.88 -12.12 10.27
C VAL A 624 8.61 -11.49 9.71
N PHE A 625 7.72 -11.02 10.59
CA PHE A 625 6.42 -10.48 10.19
C PHE A 625 6.27 -8.99 10.52
N ILE A 626 5.65 -8.23 9.62
CA ILE A 626 5.28 -6.82 9.84
C ILE A 626 4.07 -6.44 8.99
N GLY A 627 3.21 -5.58 9.54
CA GLY A 627 2.07 -5.03 8.81
C GLY A 627 2.50 -4.11 7.67
N THR A 628 2.02 -4.40 6.46
CA THR A 628 2.42 -3.67 5.25
C THR A 628 1.35 -2.73 4.72
N SER A 629 0.08 -2.91 5.14
CA SER A 629 -1.02 -2.09 4.67
C SER A 629 -0.97 -0.68 5.24
N GLU A 630 -1.57 0.28 4.54
CA GLU A 630 -1.61 1.68 5.00
C GLU A 630 -2.20 1.81 6.41
N SER A 631 -3.22 1.01 6.75
CA SER A 631 -3.79 0.99 8.11
C SER A 631 -2.79 0.49 9.17
N HIS A 632 -1.93 -0.47 8.82
CA HIS A 632 -0.89 -0.96 9.71
C HIS A 632 0.26 0.04 9.82
N LEU A 633 0.72 0.61 8.70
CA LEU A 633 1.80 1.60 8.68
C LEU A 633 1.44 2.84 9.50
N SER A 634 0.28 3.43 9.25
CA SER A 634 -0.18 4.66 9.90
C SER A 634 -0.78 4.44 11.28
N GLY A 635 -1.63 3.41 11.44
CA GLY A 635 -2.43 3.18 12.64
C GLY A 635 -1.74 2.36 13.73
N LYS A 636 -1.01 1.30 13.35
CA LYS A 636 -0.39 0.34 14.28
C LYS A 636 1.08 0.65 14.53
N LEU A 637 1.87 0.75 13.46
CA LEU A 637 3.34 0.82 13.53
C LEU A 637 3.84 2.25 13.68
N ARG A 638 3.10 3.22 13.14
CA ARG A 638 3.55 4.62 13.00
C ARG A 638 4.90 4.70 12.28
N MET A 639 5.07 3.85 11.29
CA MET A 639 6.27 3.74 10.46
C MET A 639 5.94 4.16 9.04
N THR A 640 6.85 4.88 8.42
CA THR A 640 6.84 5.12 6.98
C THR A 640 7.14 3.82 6.22
N PRO A 641 6.72 3.68 4.95
CA PRO A 641 7.07 2.50 4.14
C PRO A 641 8.58 2.23 4.14
N ASP A 642 9.35 3.31 4.07
CA ASP A 642 10.81 3.29 4.08
C ASP A 642 11.43 2.73 5.37
N GLU A 643 10.85 3.05 6.53
CA GLU A 643 11.27 2.48 7.81
C GLU A 643 10.92 1.00 7.90
N VAL A 644 9.78 0.59 7.33
CA VAL A 644 9.42 -0.83 7.22
C VAL A 644 10.42 -1.60 6.37
N LEU A 645 10.79 -1.09 5.19
CA LEU A 645 11.83 -1.74 4.36
C LEU A 645 13.16 -1.90 5.11
N ILE A 646 13.58 -0.90 5.89
CA ILE A 646 14.81 -0.98 6.71
C ILE A 646 14.66 -2.03 7.80
N ALA A 647 13.55 -2.02 8.54
CA ALA A 647 13.33 -2.96 9.63
C ALA A 647 13.35 -4.41 9.11
N VAL A 648 12.72 -4.65 7.96
CA VAL A 648 12.73 -5.95 7.27
C VAL A 648 14.15 -6.34 6.87
N ASP A 649 14.91 -5.48 6.18
CA ASP A 649 16.29 -5.81 5.75
C ASP A 649 17.18 -6.17 6.95
N LEU A 650 17.11 -5.38 8.03
CA LEU A 650 17.93 -5.60 9.22
C LEU A 650 17.56 -6.92 9.92
N ALA A 651 16.28 -7.17 10.14
CA ALA A 651 15.79 -8.35 10.83
C ALA A 651 16.08 -9.64 10.04
N VAL A 652 15.82 -9.63 8.73
CA VAL A 652 16.11 -10.78 7.85
C VAL A 652 17.60 -11.07 7.83
N ARG A 653 18.46 -10.07 7.61
CA ARG A 653 19.92 -10.27 7.63
C ARG A 653 20.42 -10.79 8.98
N ARG A 654 19.79 -10.39 10.08
CA ARG A 654 20.15 -10.85 11.43
C ARG A 654 19.84 -12.33 11.60
N ALA A 655 18.62 -12.75 11.29
CA ALA A 655 18.21 -14.16 11.36
C ALA A 655 19.05 -15.04 10.40
N LYS A 656 19.34 -14.57 9.18
CA LYS A 656 20.23 -15.28 8.24
C LYS A 656 21.67 -15.41 8.74
N ARG A 657 22.21 -14.36 9.39
CA ARG A 657 23.56 -14.42 10.01
C ARG A 657 23.65 -15.44 11.14
N ALA A 658 22.53 -15.75 11.80
CA ALA A 658 22.43 -16.81 12.79
C ALA A 658 22.20 -18.21 12.19
N GLY A 659 22.30 -18.35 10.86
CA GLY A 659 22.19 -19.65 10.17
C GLY A 659 20.76 -20.20 10.07
N ARG A 660 19.74 -19.35 10.24
CA ARG A 660 18.33 -19.77 10.20
C ARG A 660 17.74 -19.68 8.79
N GLN A 661 16.74 -20.51 8.51
CA GLN A 661 15.82 -20.22 7.40
C GLN A 661 14.95 -19.02 7.79
N VAL A 662 14.63 -18.16 6.82
CA VAL A 662 13.86 -16.94 7.07
C VAL A 662 12.72 -16.83 6.08
N VAL A 663 11.51 -16.77 6.62
CA VAL A 663 10.30 -16.38 5.89
C VAL A 663 10.05 -14.90 6.16
N PHE A 664 9.80 -14.11 5.13
CA PHE A 664 9.24 -12.78 5.34
C PHE A 664 7.72 -12.82 5.19
N ALA A 665 6.99 -12.52 6.27
CA ALA A 665 5.53 -12.53 6.29
C ALA A 665 4.97 -11.10 6.23
N ALA A 666 4.31 -10.76 5.13
CA ALA A 666 3.59 -9.51 4.96
C ALA A 666 2.21 -9.62 5.64
N GLU A 667 2.08 -9.04 6.84
CA GLU A 667 0.81 -8.93 7.54
C GLU A 667 -0.10 -7.93 6.80
N ASP A 668 -1.36 -8.32 6.60
CA ASP A 668 -2.40 -7.57 5.91
C ASP A 668 -2.08 -7.28 4.43
N ALA A 669 -1.42 -8.24 3.76
CA ALA A 669 -1.04 -8.18 2.36
C ALA A 669 -2.23 -7.90 1.43
N THR A 670 -3.40 -8.48 1.73
CA THR A 670 -4.62 -8.35 0.90
C THR A 670 -5.22 -6.94 0.88
N ARG A 671 -4.80 -6.06 1.80
CA ARG A 671 -5.17 -4.63 1.84
C ARG A 671 -3.97 -3.70 1.64
N THR A 672 -2.82 -4.26 1.28
CA THR A 672 -1.60 -3.51 0.98
C THR A 672 -1.62 -3.05 -0.47
N ASP A 673 -1.19 -1.82 -0.73
CA ASP A 673 -0.95 -1.36 -2.10
C ASP A 673 0.06 -2.30 -2.79
N ILE A 674 -0.27 -2.74 -4.00
CA ILE A 674 0.48 -3.83 -4.65
C ILE A 674 1.95 -3.45 -4.92
N GLU A 675 2.25 -2.17 -5.17
CA GLU A 675 3.63 -1.71 -5.36
C GLU A 675 4.39 -1.67 -4.04
N MET A 676 3.76 -1.25 -2.95
CA MET A 676 4.35 -1.39 -1.61
C MET A 676 4.65 -2.86 -1.32
N LEU A 677 3.67 -3.75 -1.51
CA LEU A 677 3.80 -5.18 -1.21
C LEU A 677 4.98 -5.80 -1.96
N VAL A 678 5.11 -5.50 -3.26
CA VAL A 678 6.26 -5.96 -4.04
C VAL A 678 7.57 -5.35 -3.54
N ARG A 679 7.61 -4.06 -3.22
CA ARG A 679 8.82 -3.40 -2.70
C ARG A 679 9.34 -4.03 -1.42
N VAL A 680 8.45 -4.33 -0.47
CA VAL A 680 8.86 -4.95 0.80
C VAL A 680 9.25 -6.41 0.63
N CYS A 681 8.57 -7.16 -0.25
CA CYS A 681 8.96 -8.53 -0.62
C CYS A 681 10.35 -8.56 -1.29
N LEU A 682 10.64 -7.62 -2.20
CA LEU A 682 11.97 -7.48 -2.81
C LEU A 682 13.04 -7.09 -1.78
N ALA A 683 12.72 -6.20 -0.84
CA ALA A 683 13.66 -5.86 0.24
C ALA A 683 13.99 -7.08 1.12
N ALA A 684 13.00 -7.92 1.44
CA ALA A 684 13.23 -9.18 2.13
C ALA A 684 14.09 -10.15 1.29
N ALA A 685 13.80 -10.28 0.00
CA ALA A 685 14.60 -11.12 -0.91
C ALA A 685 16.05 -10.65 -1.00
N ASP A 686 16.30 -9.35 -1.14
CA ASP A 686 17.63 -8.74 -1.16
C ASP A 686 18.39 -8.88 0.17
N ALA A 687 17.64 -8.98 1.27
CA ALA A 687 18.17 -9.25 2.60
C ALA A 687 18.52 -10.73 2.83
N GLY A 688 18.06 -11.61 1.95
CA GLY A 688 18.35 -13.05 1.95
C GLY A 688 17.24 -13.92 2.55
N ALA A 689 15.98 -13.46 2.55
CA ALA A 689 14.85 -14.32 2.89
C ALA A 689 14.76 -15.52 1.92
N ASP A 690 14.32 -16.67 2.44
CA ASP A 690 14.20 -17.92 1.68
C ASP A 690 12.82 -18.08 1.05
N SER A 691 11.78 -17.50 1.66
CA SER A 691 10.40 -17.51 1.16
C SER A 691 9.59 -16.29 1.64
N LEU A 692 8.43 -16.09 1.02
CA LEU A 692 7.48 -15.01 1.32
C LEU A 692 6.18 -15.60 1.86
N GLY A 693 5.60 -14.97 2.89
CA GLY A 693 4.26 -15.24 3.40
C GLY A 693 3.32 -14.07 3.09
N LEU A 694 2.21 -14.32 2.40
CA LEU A 694 1.20 -13.30 2.10
C LEU A 694 -0.07 -13.57 2.90
N ALA A 695 -0.40 -12.68 3.85
CA ALA A 695 -1.52 -12.88 4.77
C ALA A 695 -2.78 -12.11 4.37
N ASP A 696 -3.92 -12.81 4.31
CA ASP A 696 -5.26 -12.24 4.39
C ASP A 696 -5.69 -12.10 5.87
N THR A 697 -5.06 -11.16 6.56
CA THR A 697 -5.14 -11.03 8.03
C THR A 697 -6.56 -10.85 8.56
N VAL A 698 -7.45 -10.23 7.78
CA VAL A 698 -8.84 -9.94 8.18
C VAL A 698 -9.87 -10.79 7.44
N GLY A 699 -9.44 -11.78 6.66
CA GLY A 699 -10.33 -12.71 5.95
C GLY A 699 -11.28 -12.04 4.95
N ILE A 700 -10.84 -10.96 4.30
CA ILE A 700 -11.67 -10.15 3.40
C ILE A 700 -11.44 -10.45 1.91
N ALA A 701 -10.36 -11.16 1.57
CA ALA A 701 -10.09 -11.48 0.19
C ALA A 701 -11.14 -12.45 -0.38
N HIS A 702 -11.33 -12.37 -1.68
CA HIS A 702 -12.08 -13.38 -2.43
C HIS A 702 -11.11 -14.11 -3.37
N PRO A 703 -11.46 -15.32 -3.87
CA PRO A 703 -10.49 -16.17 -4.57
C PRO A 703 -9.81 -15.50 -5.77
N MET A 704 -10.55 -14.69 -6.54
CA MET A 704 -9.97 -13.98 -7.69
C MET A 704 -8.98 -12.87 -7.28
N SER A 705 -9.23 -12.13 -6.20
CA SER A 705 -8.30 -11.10 -5.73
C SER A 705 -7.06 -11.71 -5.10
N MET A 706 -7.22 -12.82 -4.37
CA MET A 706 -6.11 -13.59 -3.83
C MET A 706 -5.20 -14.10 -4.95
N ALA A 707 -5.79 -14.71 -5.98
CA ALA A 707 -5.06 -15.19 -7.15
C ALA A 707 -4.35 -14.06 -7.92
N ALA A 708 -4.98 -12.89 -8.05
CA ALA A 708 -4.37 -11.72 -8.70
C ALA A 708 -3.17 -11.16 -7.91
N MET A 709 -3.29 -11.09 -6.58
CA MET A 709 -2.19 -10.66 -5.71
C MET A 709 -1.01 -11.61 -5.82
N VAL A 710 -1.24 -12.92 -5.66
CA VAL A 710 -0.18 -13.94 -5.74
C VAL A 710 0.51 -13.91 -7.11
N ARG A 711 -0.23 -13.91 -8.23
CA ARG A 711 0.37 -13.82 -9.58
C ARG A 711 1.25 -12.58 -9.73
N THR A 712 0.82 -11.44 -9.21
CA THR A 712 1.56 -10.19 -9.33
C THR A 712 2.87 -10.22 -8.54
N VAL A 713 2.83 -10.77 -7.31
CA VAL A 713 4.03 -10.92 -6.48
C VAL A 713 4.97 -11.96 -7.08
N ALA A 714 4.45 -13.12 -7.49
CA ALA A 714 5.24 -14.20 -8.11
C ALA A 714 5.95 -13.76 -9.40
N ALA A 715 5.29 -12.91 -10.22
CA ALA A 715 5.89 -12.39 -11.45
C ALA A 715 7.05 -11.41 -11.20
N ARG A 716 7.16 -10.82 -10.00
CA ARG A 716 8.09 -9.73 -9.70
C ARG A 716 9.12 -10.09 -8.62
N CYS A 717 8.85 -11.07 -7.78
CA CYS A 717 9.70 -11.50 -6.68
C CYS A 717 10.15 -12.95 -6.91
N PRO A 718 11.46 -13.24 -6.94
CA PRO A 718 11.99 -14.55 -7.32
C PRO A 718 11.99 -15.57 -6.16
N LEU A 719 11.11 -15.43 -5.17
CA LEU A 719 11.05 -16.29 -4.00
C LEU A 719 9.75 -17.11 -3.97
N PRO A 720 9.78 -18.35 -3.42
CA PRO A 720 8.56 -19.13 -3.22
C PRO A 720 7.60 -18.41 -2.26
N ILE A 721 6.30 -18.52 -2.55
CA ILE A 721 5.23 -17.83 -1.82
C ILE A 721 4.38 -18.85 -1.08
N ALA A 722 4.14 -18.59 0.21
CA ALA A 722 3.11 -19.22 1.01
C ALA A 722 1.98 -18.23 1.28
N VAL A 723 0.75 -18.73 1.34
CA VAL A 723 -0.44 -17.92 1.67
C VAL A 723 -0.98 -18.27 3.06
N HIS A 724 -1.44 -17.25 3.79
CA HIS A 724 -2.08 -17.40 5.11
C HIS A 724 -3.45 -16.72 5.07
N CYS A 725 -4.54 -17.47 5.19
CA CYS A 725 -5.89 -16.93 5.00
C CYS A 725 -6.75 -17.10 6.25
N HIS A 726 -7.27 -15.98 6.78
CA HIS A 726 -8.31 -16.02 7.82
C HIS A 726 -9.70 -16.24 7.23
N ASN A 727 -10.62 -16.73 8.06
CA ASN A 727 -11.90 -17.27 7.64
C ASN A 727 -13.13 -16.40 8.01
N ASP A 728 -12.95 -15.09 8.23
CA ASP A 728 -14.02 -14.17 8.64
C ASP A 728 -15.24 -14.17 7.70
N LEU A 729 -15.04 -14.43 6.40
CA LEU A 729 -16.10 -14.56 5.39
C LEU A 729 -16.38 -16.00 4.93
N GLY A 730 -15.79 -17.01 5.58
CA GLY A 730 -15.91 -18.41 5.16
C GLY A 730 -15.14 -18.76 3.88
N LEU A 731 -14.15 -17.95 3.49
CA LEU A 731 -13.42 -18.08 2.22
C LEU A 731 -11.97 -18.57 2.37
N ALA A 732 -11.49 -18.93 3.57
CA ALA A 732 -10.08 -19.23 3.82
C ALA A 732 -9.55 -20.40 2.98
N THR A 733 -10.29 -21.53 2.94
CA THR A 733 -9.93 -22.70 2.12
C THR A 733 -9.90 -22.35 0.64
N ALA A 734 -10.94 -21.65 0.14
CA ALA A 734 -11.03 -21.25 -1.26
C ALA A 734 -9.91 -20.27 -1.68
N ASN A 735 -9.59 -19.30 -0.83
CA ASN A 735 -8.51 -18.34 -1.06
C ASN A 735 -7.14 -19.04 -1.06
N SER A 736 -6.94 -20.02 -0.19
CA SER A 736 -5.70 -20.81 -0.14
C SER A 736 -5.47 -21.58 -1.44
N LEU A 737 -6.49 -22.29 -1.92
CA LEU A 737 -6.43 -23.01 -3.20
C LEU A 737 -6.25 -22.06 -4.39
N ALA A 738 -6.91 -20.90 -4.39
CA ALA A 738 -6.75 -19.90 -5.43
C ALA A 738 -5.35 -19.26 -5.45
N GLY A 739 -4.71 -19.13 -4.28
CA GLY A 739 -3.31 -18.74 -4.16
C GLY A 739 -2.37 -19.78 -4.80
N VAL A 740 -2.58 -21.06 -4.50
CA VAL A 740 -1.80 -22.16 -5.11
C VAL A 740 -2.00 -22.18 -6.63
N ALA A 741 -3.24 -22.05 -7.12
CA ALA A 741 -3.56 -21.93 -8.54
C ALA A 741 -2.90 -20.74 -9.24
N ALA A 742 -2.51 -19.72 -8.47
CA ALA A 742 -1.84 -18.52 -8.94
C ALA A 742 -0.31 -18.58 -8.87
N GLY A 743 0.25 -19.70 -8.44
CA GLY A 743 1.70 -19.92 -8.35
C GLY A 743 2.28 -19.84 -6.93
N ALA A 744 1.44 -19.79 -5.88
CA ALA A 744 1.94 -20.03 -4.52
C ALA A 744 2.35 -21.50 -4.36
N SER A 745 3.50 -21.74 -3.73
CA SER A 745 4.05 -23.08 -3.48
C SER A 745 3.88 -23.53 -2.02
N GLY A 746 3.10 -22.80 -1.22
CA GLY A 746 2.79 -23.21 0.14
C GLY A 746 1.51 -22.60 0.71
N VAL A 747 0.98 -23.22 1.75
CA VAL A 747 -0.24 -22.80 2.45
C VAL A 747 -0.04 -22.95 3.95
N GLN A 748 -0.43 -21.92 4.71
CA GLN A 748 -0.54 -21.96 6.17
C GLN A 748 -1.96 -22.33 6.59
N CYS A 749 -2.09 -23.37 7.42
CA CYS A 749 -3.36 -23.92 7.89
C CYS A 749 -3.30 -24.17 9.40
N SER A 750 -4.44 -24.46 10.03
CA SER A 750 -4.48 -24.99 11.40
C SER A 750 -5.50 -26.11 11.53
N VAL A 751 -5.27 -27.03 12.45
CA VAL A 751 -6.21 -28.13 12.77
C VAL A 751 -7.56 -27.53 13.14
N LEU A 752 -8.65 -28.00 12.52
CA LEU A 752 -10.01 -27.47 12.68
C LEU A 752 -10.17 -25.99 12.27
N GLY A 753 -9.14 -25.38 11.69
CA GLY A 753 -9.12 -23.96 11.34
C GLY A 753 -9.09 -23.04 12.54
N ILE A 754 -8.65 -23.48 13.72
CA ILE A 754 -8.62 -22.62 14.90
C ILE A 754 -7.65 -21.43 14.73
N GLY A 755 -7.98 -20.30 15.34
CA GLY A 755 -7.12 -19.13 15.45
C GLY A 755 -7.88 -17.87 15.83
N GLU A 756 -7.31 -16.70 15.52
CA GLU A 756 -7.97 -15.41 15.78
C GLU A 756 -9.38 -15.33 15.15
N ARG A 757 -10.36 -14.83 15.91
CA ARG A 757 -11.75 -14.59 15.48
C ARG A 757 -12.44 -15.85 14.90
N ALA A 758 -12.68 -15.88 13.58
CA ALA A 758 -13.26 -17.00 12.85
C ALA A 758 -12.21 -18.05 12.43
N GLY A 759 -10.94 -17.81 12.76
CA GLY A 759 -9.86 -18.75 12.57
C GLY A 759 -9.18 -18.68 11.20
N ASN A 760 -8.46 -19.74 10.88
CA ASN A 760 -7.62 -19.93 9.70
C ASN A 760 -8.25 -20.92 8.71
N ALA A 761 -7.59 -21.16 7.58
CA ALA A 761 -7.93 -22.26 6.69
C ALA A 761 -7.78 -23.61 7.45
N PRO A 762 -8.85 -24.44 7.53
CA PRO A 762 -8.76 -25.72 8.22
C PRO A 762 -7.83 -26.70 7.49
N LEU A 763 -6.85 -27.25 8.22
CA LEU A 763 -5.82 -28.15 7.70
C LEU A 763 -6.44 -29.33 6.95
N GLU A 764 -7.40 -30.01 7.58
CA GLU A 764 -8.07 -31.17 7.01
C GLU A 764 -8.77 -30.85 5.69
N GLN A 765 -9.34 -29.64 5.56
CA GLN A 765 -10.06 -29.22 4.35
C GLN A 765 -9.09 -28.87 3.23
N VAL A 766 -8.03 -28.12 3.53
CA VAL A 766 -7.02 -27.74 2.54
C VAL A 766 -6.34 -28.99 1.97
N VAL A 767 -5.89 -29.90 2.85
CA VAL A 767 -5.21 -31.14 2.45
C VAL A 767 -6.11 -31.98 1.54
N MET A 768 -7.37 -32.20 1.94
CA MET A 768 -8.30 -32.99 1.14
C MET A 768 -8.67 -32.31 -0.18
N ALA A 769 -8.81 -30.99 -0.19
CA ALA A 769 -9.14 -30.26 -1.40
C ALA A 769 -7.98 -30.20 -2.42
N LEU A 770 -6.74 -30.06 -1.96
CA LEU A 770 -5.56 -30.18 -2.82
C LEU A 770 -5.51 -31.54 -3.52
N GLY A 771 -5.77 -32.62 -2.78
CA GLY A 771 -5.82 -33.96 -3.33
C GLY A 771 -7.01 -34.19 -4.27
N ALA A 772 -8.23 -33.97 -3.79
CA ALA A 772 -9.44 -34.34 -4.52
C ALA A 772 -9.76 -33.41 -5.71
N ALA A 773 -9.57 -32.10 -5.54
CA ALA A 773 -9.92 -31.12 -6.57
C ALA A 773 -8.76 -30.78 -7.51
N LEU A 774 -7.51 -30.89 -7.04
CA LEU A 774 -6.33 -30.47 -7.82
C LEU A 774 -5.39 -31.64 -8.17
N GLY A 775 -5.72 -32.87 -7.78
CA GLY A 775 -4.89 -34.05 -8.06
C GLY A 775 -3.51 -34.02 -7.41
N HIS A 776 -3.34 -33.21 -6.36
CA HIS A 776 -2.04 -32.95 -5.73
C HIS A 776 -1.82 -33.88 -4.55
N ASP A 777 -0.86 -34.80 -4.67
CA ASP A 777 -0.47 -35.67 -3.55
C ASP A 777 0.37 -34.88 -2.54
N THR A 778 -0.20 -34.66 -1.36
CA THR A 778 0.47 -33.95 -0.25
C THR A 778 1.47 -34.84 0.49
N GLY A 779 1.45 -36.17 0.27
CA GLY A 779 2.27 -37.13 0.99
C GLY A 779 1.89 -37.33 2.46
N LEU A 780 0.75 -36.77 2.90
CA LEU A 780 0.28 -36.82 4.28
C LEU A 780 -0.52 -38.10 4.57
N ASP A 781 -0.44 -38.60 5.81
CA ASP A 781 -1.30 -39.69 6.27
C ASP A 781 -2.73 -39.20 6.52
N LEU A 782 -3.56 -39.20 5.49
CA LEU A 782 -4.93 -38.72 5.54
C LEU A 782 -5.78 -39.37 6.65
N LYS A 783 -5.45 -40.60 7.06
CA LYS A 783 -6.17 -41.30 8.15
C LYS A 783 -5.93 -40.68 9.53
N ALA A 784 -4.81 -39.97 9.71
CA ALA A 784 -4.47 -39.31 10.95
C ALA A 784 -5.18 -37.95 11.13
N LEU A 785 -5.84 -37.42 10.10
CA LEU A 785 -6.55 -36.12 10.16
C LEU A 785 -7.67 -36.10 11.22
N HIS A 786 -8.54 -37.11 11.23
CA HIS A 786 -9.65 -37.16 12.19
C HIS A 786 -9.18 -37.38 13.64
N PRO A 787 -8.29 -38.35 13.96
CA PRO A 787 -7.73 -38.48 15.30
C PRO A 787 -7.01 -37.23 15.81
N LEU A 788 -6.30 -36.50 14.93
CA LEU A 788 -5.67 -35.23 15.27
C LEU A 788 -6.72 -34.14 15.61
N ALA A 789 -7.76 -34.03 14.79
CA ALA A 789 -8.86 -33.10 15.02
C ALA A 789 -9.58 -33.36 16.35
N GLU A 790 -9.90 -34.61 16.67
CA GLU A 790 -10.50 -35.01 17.96
C GLU A 790 -9.57 -34.70 19.13
N TYR A 791 -8.26 -34.96 18.98
CA TYR A 791 -7.28 -34.65 20.02
C TYR A 791 -7.23 -33.15 20.31
N VAL A 792 -7.11 -32.30 19.28
CA VAL A 792 -7.10 -30.85 19.44
C VAL A 792 -8.43 -30.34 20.00
N SER A 793 -9.57 -30.83 19.49
CA SER A 793 -10.92 -30.53 19.98
C SER A 793 -11.05 -30.79 21.49
N GLY A 794 -10.56 -31.94 21.96
CA GLY A 794 -10.56 -32.30 23.38
C GLY A 794 -9.71 -31.37 24.25
N LEU A 795 -8.57 -30.91 23.73
CA LEU A 795 -7.70 -29.95 24.43
C LEU A 795 -8.32 -28.56 24.55
N ILE A 796 -8.91 -28.05 23.46
CA ILE A 796 -9.54 -26.72 23.44
C ILE A 796 -10.95 -26.72 24.03
N LYS A 797 -11.52 -27.90 24.31
CA LYS A 797 -12.87 -28.11 24.86
C LYS A 797 -13.99 -27.54 23.98
N VAL A 798 -13.77 -27.54 22.67
CA VAL A 798 -14.75 -27.14 21.67
C VAL A 798 -15.04 -28.36 20.80
N PRO A 799 -16.27 -28.90 20.81
CA PRO A 799 -16.60 -30.10 20.03
C PRO A 799 -16.49 -29.81 18.53
N VAL A 800 -16.02 -30.79 17.77
CA VAL A 800 -16.02 -30.73 16.30
C VAL A 800 -17.47 -30.57 15.82
N PRO A 801 -17.80 -29.53 15.04
CA PRO A 801 -19.14 -29.38 14.49
C PRO A 801 -19.52 -30.63 13.68
N PRO A 802 -20.73 -31.19 13.85
CA PRO A 802 -21.14 -32.40 13.13
C PRO A 802 -21.00 -32.28 11.60
N TYR A 803 -21.25 -31.09 11.07
CA TYR A 803 -21.16 -30.78 9.65
C TYR A 803 -19.78 -30.25 9.19
N GLN A 804 -18.76 -30.27 10.06
CA GLN A 804 -17.40 -29.88 9.66
C GLN A 804 -16.94 -30.79 8.51
N PRO A 805 -16.54 -30.24 7.35
CA PRO A 805 -16.04 -31.04 6.25
C PRO A 805 -14.87 -31.94 6.68
N VAL A 806 -14.76 -33.12 6.07
CA VAL A 806 -13.74 -34.15 6.35
C VAL A 806 -13.89 -34.85 7.69
N VAL A 807 -13.89 -34.11 8.80
CA VAL A 807 -13.76 -34.67 10.16
C VAL A 807 -15.06 -34.72 10.97
N GLY A 808 -16.10 -34.01 10.53
CA GLY A 808 -17.41 -34.00 11.21
C GLY A 808 -18.12 -35.35 11.20
N THR A 809 -19.00 -35.57 12.18
CA THR A 809 -19.81 -36.80 12.28
C THR A 809 -20.78 -36.98 11.12
N HIS A 810 -21.30 -35.88 10.55
CA HIS A 810 -22.26 -35.90 9.45
C HIS A 810 -21.60 -35.90 8.06
N ALA A 811 -20.27 -35.73 7.96
CA ALA A 811 -19.57 -35.66 6.67
C ALA A 811 -19.76 -36.92 5.78
N PHE A 812 -20.05 -38.07 6.40
CA PHE A 812 -20.32 -39.34 5.71
C PHE A 812 -21.61 -40.01 6.22
N THR A 813 -22.58 -39.21 6.66
CA THR A 813 -23.86 -39.71 7.18
C THR A 813 -24.99 -39.48 6.16
N HIS A 814 -25.77 -40.52 5.87
CA HIS A 814 -26.84 -40.48 4.86
C HIS A 814 -28.20 -40.87 5.46
N GLU A 815 -29.25 -40.07 5.20
CA GLU A 815 -30.64 -40.31 5.69
C GLU A 815 -31.63 -40.64 4.55
N SER A 816 -31.52 -39.93 3.43
CA SER A 816 -32.50 -39.97 2.34
C SER A 816 -32.54 -41.33 1.66
N GLY A 817 -33.75 -41.87 1.44
CA GLY A 817 -33.93 -43.14 0.74
C GLY A 817 -33.34 -43.16 -0.68
N LEU A 818 -33.31 -42.02 -1.37
CA LEU A 818 -32.70 -41.88 -2.71
C LEU A 818 -31.16 -41.88 -2.64
N HIS A 819 -30.58 -41.25 -1.62
CA HIS A 819 -29.13 -41.24 -1.43
C HIS A 819 -28.62 -42.64 -1.11
N LEU A 820 -29.32 -43.36 -0.24
CA LEU A 820 -28.95 -44.72 0.16
C LEU A 820 -29.07 -45.72 -1.00
N ASP A 821 -30.11 -45.57 -1.84
CA ASP A 821 -30.24 -46.37 -3.06
C ASP A 821 -29.07 -46.12 -4.01
N GLY A 822 -28.74 -44.85 -4.31
CA GLY A 822 -27.59 -44.50 -5.15
C GLY A 822 -26.26 -45.01 -4.60
N ILE A 823 -25.98 -44.83 -3.30
CA ILE A 823 -24.76 -45.31 -2.66
C ILE A 823 -24.65 -46.84 -2.66
N SER A 824 -25.78 -47.54 -2.55
CA SER A 824 -25.80 -49.01 -2.58
C SER A 824 -25.39 -49.58 -3.94
N GLN A 825 -25.65 -48.84 -5.02
CA GLN A 825 -25.23 -49.20 -6.37
C GLN A 825 -23.79 -48.75 -6.63
N ASP A 826 -23.51 -47.47 -6.38
CA ASP A 826 -22.18 -46.87 -6.53
C ASP A 826 -22.00 -45.73 -5.49
N PRO A 827 -21.13 -45.92 -4.47
CA PRO A 827 -20.83 -44.89 -3.48
C PRO A 827 -20.38 -43.55 -4.07
N GLN A 828 -19.73 -43.51 -5.24
CA GLN A 828 -19.27 -42.28 -5.88
C GLN A 828 -20.41 -41.35 -6.32
N THR A 829 -21.65 -41.89 -6.40
CA THR A 829 -22.85 -41.10 -6.73
C THR A 829 -23.06 -39.92 -5.76
N TYR A 830 -22.75 -40.12 -4.47
CA TYR A 830 -23.00 -39.13 -3.42
C TYR A 830 -21.82 -38.90 -2.48
N GLU A 831 -20.74 -39.67 -2.58
CA GLU A 831 -19.53 -39.51 -1.78
C GLU A 831 -18.39 -38.94 -2.65
N PRO A 832 -17.91 -37.70 -2.39
CA PRO A 832 -16.84 -37.10 -3.17
C PRO A 832 -15.49 -37.81 -2.98
N TYR A 833 -15.35 -38.59 -1.91
CA TYR A 833 -14.23 -39.48 -1.62
C TYR A 833 -14.68 -40.49 -0.57
N ARG A 834 -14.00 -41.64 -0.55
CA ARG A 834 -14.32 -42.72 0.38
C ARG A 834 -14.01 -42.33 1.83
N PRO A 835 -14.88 -42.65 2.82
CA PRO A 835 -14.62 -42.32 4.21
C PRO A 835 -13.37 -43.00 4.78
N GLU A 836 -13.02 -44.19 4.28
CA GLU A 836 -11.85 -44.94 4.75
C GLU A 836 -10.52 -44.22 4.49
N LEU A 837 -10.50 -43.32 3.49
CA LEU A 837 -9.34 -42.51 3.14
C LEU A 837 -8.89 -41.62 4.30
N VAL A 838 -9.84 -41.12 5.08
CA VAL A 838 -9.60 -40.25 6.23
C VAL A 838 -9.82 -40.97 7.57
N GLY A 839 -9.76 -42.31 7.55
CA GLY A 839 -9.90 -43.14 8.74
C GLY A 839 -11.32 -43.18 9.31
N ARG A 840 -12.33 -42.94 8.46
CA ARG A 840 -13.75 -42.87 8.85
C ARG A 840 -14.54 -44.02 8.23
N THR A 841 -15.76 -44.20 8.70
CA THR A 841 -16.73 -45.14 8.14
C THR A 841 -18.03 -44.42 7.82
N ARG A 842 -18.71 -44.85 6.76
CA ARG A 842 -20.04 -44.38 6.41
C ARG A 842 -21.03 -44.65 7.54
N ARG A 843 -21.93 -43.70 7.81
CA ARG A 843 -23.07 -43.89 8.73
C ARG A 843 -24.39 -43.76 8.00
N ILE A 844 -25.35 -44.59 8.40
CA ILE A 844 -26.74 -44.50 7.93
C ILE A 844 -27.56 -44.04 9.13
N VAL A 845 -28.44 -43.08 8.93
CA VAL A 845 -29.42 -42.65 9.94
C VAL A 845 -30.82 -42.77 9.37
N LEU A 846 -31.78 -43.11 10.23
CA LEU A 846 -33.17 -43.24 9.83
C LEU A 846 -34.00 -42.11 10.44
N GLY A 847 -34.76 -41.42 9.61
CA GLY A 847 -35.54 -40.25 9.99
C GLY A 847 -36.73 -40.01 9.05
N LYS A 848 -37.21 -38.77 9.00
CA LYS A 848 -38.41 -38.39 8.23
C LYS A 848 -38.23 -38.66 6.73
N HIS A 849 -37.01 -38.53 6.20
CA HIS A 849 -36.70 -38.67 4.78
C HIS A 849 -36.34 -40.10 4.36
N SER A 850 -36.35 -41.05 5.30
CA SER A 850 -36.00 -42.43 5.00
C SER A 850 -37.04 -43.11 4.10
N GLY A 851 -36.53 -44.00 3.24
CA GLY A 851 -37.32 -44.86 2.37
C GLY A 851 -37.45 -46.27 2.93
N LEU A 852 -38.30 -47.08 2.29
CA LEU A 852 -38.48 -48.49 2.67
C LEU A 852 -37.20 -49.32 2.42
N SER A 853 -36.44 -48.97 1.38
CA SER A 853 -35.13 -49.57 1.07
C SER A 853 -34.13 -49.36 2.21
N ALA A 854 -34.10 -48.18 2.82
CA ALA A 854 -33.21 -47.85 3.93
C ALA A 854 -33.49 -48.71 5.18
N VAL A 855 -34.76 -48.90 5.52
CA VAL A 855 -35.17 -49.74 6.67
C VAL A 855 -34.82 -51.20 6.41
N ARG A 856 -35.03 -51.70 5.19
CA ARG A 856 -34.68 -53.08 4.80
C ARG A 856 -33.18 -53.32 4.82
N ALA A 857 -32.38 -52.45 4.21
CA ALA A 857 -30.93 -52.57 4.19
C ALA A 857 -30.32 -52.60 5.61
N VAL A 858 -30.88 -51.81 6.54
CA VAL A 858 -30.45 -51.82 7.95
C VAL A 858 -30.99 -53.03 8.70
N ALA A 859 -32.20 -53.52 8.38
CA ALA A 859 -32.72 -54.76 8.97
C ALA A 859 -31.89 -55.98 8.53
N ASP A 860 -31.57 -56.07 7.25
CA ASP A 860 -30.74 -57.14 6.66
C ASP A 860 -29.34 -57.16 7.28
N SER A 861 -28.71 -55.99 7.48
CA SER A 861 -27.39 -55.90 8.13
C SER A 861 -27.39 -56.31 9.61
N LEU A 862 -28.57 -56.32 10.25
CA LEU A 862 -28.77 -56.81 11.61
C LEU A 862 -29.22 -58.27 11.66
N GLY A 863 -29.44 -58.92 10.52
CA GLY A 863 -30.04 -60.26 10.43
C GLY A 863 -31.51 -60.28 10.85
N LEU A 864 -32.23 -59.16 10.73
CA LEU A 864 -33.66 -59.05 11.01
C LEU A 864 -34.46 -59.22 9.71
N GLU A 865 -35.14 -60.35 9.56
CA GLU A 865 -36.09 -60.54 8.45
C GLU A 865 -37.38 -59.76 8.73
N LEU A 866 -37.61 -58.70 7.96
CA LEU A 866 -38.86 -57.93 7.99
C LEU A 866 -39.64 -58.18 6.70
N ASP A 867 -40.89 -58.63 6.83
CA ASP A 867 -41.79 -58.69 5.68
C ASP A 867 -42.15 -57.28 5.16
N ALA A 868 -42.85 -57.21 4.03
CA ALA A 868 -43.18 -55.93 3.41
C ALA A 868 -44.12 -55.05 4.26
N GLU A 869 -44.96 -55.63 5.11
CA GLU A 869 -45.87 -54.90 5.98
C GLU A 869 -45.15 -54.41 7.23
N GLN A 870 -44.35 -55.28 7.87
CA GLN A 870 -43.50 -54.96 9.01
C GLN A 870 -42.52 -53.83 8.66
N ALA A 871 -41.83 -53.90 7.52
CA ALA A 871 -40.92 -52.85 7.09
C ALA A 871 -41.63 -51.49 6.87
N ARG A 872 -42.88 -51.50 6.35
CA ARG A 872 -43.69 -50.28 6.18
C ARG A 872 -44.14 -49.71 7.53
N ALA A 873 -44.55 -50.56 8.46
CA ALA A 873 -44.95 -50.17 9.80
C ALA A 873 -43.78 -49.59 10.61
N THR A 874 -42.60 -50.23 10.55
CA THR A 874 -41.37 -49.71 11.14
C THR A 874 -41.00 -48.36 10.55
N LEU A 875 -41.06 -48.19 9.23
CA LEU A 875 -40.82 -46.90 8.59
C LEU A 875 -41.80 -45.81 9.06
N ALA A 876 -43.09 -46.13 9.15
CA ALA A 876 -44.10 -45.19 9.61
C ALA A 876 -43.85 -44.73 11.06
N ALA A 877 -43.49 -45.67 11.95
CA ALA A 877 -43.15 -45.37 13.34
C ALA A 877 -41.90 -44.47 13.45
N ILE A 878 -40.86 -44.77 12.67
CA ILE A 878 -39.64 -43.94 12.60
C ILE A 878 -39.97 -42.53 12.11
N LYS A 879 -40.78 -42.39 11.04
CA LYS A 879 -41.16 -41.07 10.51
C LYS A 879 -41.97 -40.26 11.51
N LYS A 880 -42.84 -40.91 12.27
CA LYS A 880 -43.63 -40.27 13.33
C LYS A 880 -42.72 -39.78 14.46
N ALA A 881 -41.88 -40.65 15.00
CA ALA A 881 -40.91 -40.28 16.04
C ALA A 881 -39.96 -39.16 15.61
N ALA A 882 -39.53 -39.14 14.33
CA ALA A 882 -38.73 -38.06 13.77
C ALA A 882 -39.47 -36.71 13.77
N GLN A 883 -40.77 -36.71 13.46
CA GLN A 883 -41.58 -35.49 13.44
C GLN A 883 -41.88 -34.96 14.84
N GLU A 884 -41.97 -35.86 15.82
CA GLU A 884 -42.21 -35.55 17.23
C GLU A 884 -40.91 -35.18 17.97
N GLY A 885 -39.74 -35.28 17.31
CA GLY A 885 -38.43 -34.97 17.89
C GLY A 885 -37.92 -36.05 18.88
N GLU A 886 -38.46 -37.26 18.81
CA GLU A 886 -38.17 -38.37 19.74
C GLU A 886 -36.99 -39.25 19.29
N LEU A 887 -36.43 -38.98 18.11
CA LEU A 887 -35.22 -39.63 17.63
C LEU A 887 -34.00 -38.88 18.13
N ASP A 888 -33.10 -39.59 18.80
CA ASP A 888 -31.77 -39.09 19.13
C ASP A 888 -30.95 -38.96 17.83
N PRO A 889 -30.48 -37.76 17.45
CA PRO A 889 -29.62 -37.55 16.29
C PRO A 889 -28.30 -38.35 16.37
N ALA A 890 -27.86 -38.71 17.58
CA ALA A 890 -26.66 -39.51 17.80
C ALA A 890 -26.92 -41.03 17.65
N SER A 891 -28.18 -41.49 17.64
CA SER A 891 -28.53 -42.90 17.46
C SER A 891 -28.18 -43.41 16.07
N ASP A 892 -27.52 -44.56 15.99
CA ASP A 892 -27.26 -45.23 14.71
C ASP A 892 -28.54 -45.90 14.17
N ALA A 893 -28.63 -46.05 12.84
CA ALA A 893 -29.79 -46.65 12.19
C ALA A 893 -30.11 -48.04 12.73
N ALA A 894 -29.10 -48.82 13.10
CA ALA A 894 -29.26 -50.14 13.69
C ALA A 894 -30.08 -50.12 14.99
N HIS A 895 -29.77 -49.17 15.89
CA HIS A 895 -30.51 -49.01 17.14
C HIS A 895 -31.95 -48.57 16.87
N THR A 896 -32.14 -47.63 15.95
CA THR A 896 -33.46 -47.14 15.53
C THR A 896 -34.33 -48.26 14.96
N VAL A 897 -33.81 -49.09 14.04
CA VAL A 897 -34.57 -50.24 13.52
C VAL A 897 -34.93 -51.22 14.62
N ARG A 898 -33.99 -51.61 15.50
CA ARG A 898 -34.30 -52.54 16.61
C ARG A 898 -35.40 -52.01 17.52
N ARG A 899 -35.37 -50.71 17.84
CA ARG A 899 -36.38 -50.06 18.69
C ARG A 899 -37.77 -50.10 18.05
N PHE A 900 -37.89 -49.75 16.77
CA PHE A 900 -39.19 -49.58 16.12
C PHE A 900 -39.72 -50.85 15.42
N ALA A 901 -38.84 -51.78 15.04
CA ALA A 901 -39.23 -53.10 14.52
C ALA A 901 -39.91 -53.94 15.62
N ALA A 902 -39.40 -53.89 16.86
CA ALA A 902 -40.01 -54.55 18.00
C ALA A 902 -41.43 -54.05 18.29
N SER A 903 -41.70 -52.74 18.10
CA SER A 903 -43.05 -52.17 18.24
C SER A 903 -43.97 -52.46 17.06
N ALA A 904 -43.43 -52.63 15.85
CA ALA A 904 -44.19 -52.89 14.63
C ALA A 904 -44.73 -54.33 14.55
N GLY A 905 -44.10 -55.28 15.25
CA GLY A 905 -44.58 -56.66 15.40
C GLY A 905 -45.80 -56.83 16.32
N ASN A 906 -46.22 -55.76 17.01
CA ASN A 906 -47.42 -55.75 17.87
C ASN A 906 -48.49 -54.80 17.30
N SER A 907 -49.20 -55.24 16.25
CA SER A 907 -50.54 -54.74 15.96
C SER A 907 -51.50 -55.90 15.62
N PRO A 908 -52.77 -55.80 16.04
CA PRO A 908 -53.60 -56.95 16.39
C PRO A 908 -54.27 -57.55 15.16
N ALA A 909 -53.60 -58.49 14.52
CA ALA A 909 -54.20 -59.26 13.43
C ALA A 909 -53.82 -60.75 13.50
N HIS A 910 -54.06 -61.41 14.63
CA HIS A 910 -54.41 -62.83 14.61
C HIS A 910 -55.28 -63.18 15.83
N ARG A 911 -56.54 -63.53 15.55
CA ARG A 911 -57.55 -63.98 16.52
C ARG A 911 -57.32 -65.43 16.94
N HIS A 912 -57.71 -65.69 18.19
CA HIS A 912 -58.31 -66.92 18.73
C HIS A 912 -57.53 -68.24 18.65
N SER A 913 -57.05 -68.70 19.80
CA SER A 913 -57.57 -69.96 20.35
C SER A 913 -57.70 -69.85 21.87
N ALA A 914 -58.93 -69.96 22.36
CA ALA A 914 -59.23 -70.10 23.77
C ALA A 914 -59.11 -71.59 24.14
N VAL A 915 -58.24 -71.94 25.10
CA VAL A 915 -58.41 -73.09 26.01
C VAL A 915 -57.68 -72.80 27.33
N ASN A 916 -58.46 -72.45 28.35
CA ASN A 916 -58.46 -73.00 29.73
C ASN A 916 -57.13 -73.47 30.38
N THR A 917 -56.71 -72.86 31.50
CA THR A 917 -57.01 -73.31 32.89
C THR A 917 -56.16 -72.58 33.96
N THR A 918 -56.88 -71.99 34.94
CA THR A 918 -56.63 -71.93 36.41
C THR A 918 -55.24 -72.15 37.02
N GLY A 919 -54.85 -71.26 37.95
CA GLY A 919 -53.93 -71.55 39.08
C GLY A 919 -53.05 -70.35 39.48
N SER A 920 -53.49 -69.52 40.42
CA SER A 920 -52.99 -69.44 41.82
C SER A 920 -51.86 -68.42 42.07
N ARG A 921 -52.28 -67.27 42.63
CA ARG A 921 -51.76 -66.50 43.78
C ARG A 921 -50.33 -66.74 44.33
N GLU A 922 -49.83 -65.62 44.91
CA GLU A 922 -48.73 -65.40 45.90
C GLU A 922 -47.33 -65.21 45.30
N ARG A 923 -46.56 -64.14 45.59
CA ARG A 923 -46.60 -63.06 46.60
C ARG A 923 -45.93 -61.80 46.04
#